data_AF-A0A135VSZ6-F1
#
_entry.id   AF-A0A135VSZ6-F1
#
_cell.length_a   1.000
_cell.length_b   1.000
_cell.length_c   1.000
_cell.angle_alpha   90.00
_cell.angle_beta   90.00
_cell.angle_gamma   90.00
#
_symmetry.space_group_name_H-M   'P 1'
#
loop_
_entity.id
_entity.type
_entity.pdbx_description
1 polymer ?
#
loop_
_entity_poly.entity_id
_entity_poly.type
_entity_poly.pdbx_seq_one_letter_code
_entity_poly.pdbx_strand_id
1 'polypeptide(L)'
;MRKGKLRSRRGISVALLLILFGTTILISIPVATYASPISQTPKTTNSMMSESIYREFSERRWDFRSCEPQFTSLLALSSIRFSNDVLQLDSSMPPDLSPFGTPHAPIDIDDNTDFVTQGWPGNGTVEDPYVIAGLNINATATGGVAINITNTDVHFFIKDCWLTANSTSVIELNSIAHGRVKNNTILQSSRGVVALHSEDLTIFDNLFYEFSWAGVYMEDCSLSSLRGNNCTTCFIGLHIEQSNNIFIEDNYCTDCLGGIELYLGCEYITTHNNTLVSNEVGIGLYLDCEDNIIDSNNCTLTNMYGIYALECANNTILNNYGRVNGIDILLQNSTSHTIHNNDCGTTTGLIDAGSISLDNSNNSIITGNHVENSFICIEATRGSSHNEIANNTCFLYLGGIVAWYGAPYNTITNNTCDSQWSGDVDIFVETSSYCTVTENKCNHSMFNIVSIESNNVSVVDNLCYETTEAGIWFSIGYHVLIKGNTLGNGSTGIVLEDVVYGSVLDNTVSNFTATWMGGPTGIHLTNAYNSSVVGNHITECNVAIYMEQSSKCNITDNTCIDNQDGIFVVISNFDIVIDKNYCHLTMGYAIIVAETYNCTVTRNVCTNTTGLEGICLGVYDAQCDAFWNEFRLSDIGIDFEGHKGVITHNTIKDNELFGLYILGLLDVNVTWNIFDENGQNVRDDSVQTIFDYNYYSNYTGVDANADGIGDTWHPIDGLANNNDTHPLMYYPTSPTWLEAPMDQQAEYGEEFTYSISVVTSPKSAPISEWWINDSQFVINDGIISYALALGFGGYPLEVRAYNLYGYYVSGTFTVTVADTVAPTIIGPDDFDYIVGQVGRWITWIAEDHDPASYSVTLDGIEVMSGAWNSTAENVTISVDGLSVGDHTFVIVFLDGSGNANTDTVVVTVRLEDFTPLLFIAGIGAVAIVAITVIYLTRKKGSGE
;
A
#
# COMPACT_ATOMS: atom_id res chain seq x y z
N MET A 1 14.33 35.78 50.53
CA MET A 1 15.59 36.18 51.21
C MET A 1 16.44 34.92 51.46
N ARG A 2 17.79 35.01 51.32
CA ARG A 2 18.79 33.93 51.57
C ARG A 2 18.56 32.63 50.77
N LYS A 3 19.20 32.36 49.63
CA LYS A 3 20.63 31.96 49.41
C LYS A 3 21.13 30.84 50.33
N GLY A 4 21.25 29.63 49.76
CA GLY A 4 22.13 28.54 50.20
C GLY A 4 22.92 28.00 48.99
N LYS A 5 24.23 27.78 49.14
CA LYS A 5 25.12 27.21 48.10
C LYS A 5 25.55 25.80 48.50
N LEU A 6 25.48 24.85 47.58
CA LEU A 6 26.23 23.59 47.58
C LEU A 6 26.74 23.41 46.13
N ARG A 7 27.97 23.80 45.79
CA ARG A 7 29.21 23.01 45.86
C ARG A 7 29.12 21.66 45.14
N SER A 8 29.36 21.71 43.83
CA SER A 8 29.75 20.55 43.02
C SER A 8 31.10 19.97 43.46
N ARG A 9 31.23 18.65 43.39
CA ARG A 9 32.51 17.94 43.26
C ARG A 9 32.65 17.45 41.81
N ARG A 10 33.87 17.49 41.28
CA ARG A 10 34.26 17.00 39.94
C ARG A 10 35.08 15.71 40.05
N GLY A 11 35.12 14.94 38.96
CA GLY A 11 35.97 13.74 38.74
C GLY A 11 35.19 12.45 39.03
N ILE A 12 35.22 11.38 38.24
CA ILE A 12 36.23 10.87 37.28
C ILE A 12 35.49 10.07 36.18
N SER A 13 35.85 9.98 34.89
CA SER A 13 36.77 10.75 34.01
C SER A 13 36.54 10.31 32.54
N VAL A 14 36.87 11.16 31.55
CA VAL A 14 36.92 10.81 30.10
C VAL A 14 38.22 11.37 29.50
N ALA A 15 38.95 10.57 28.72
CA ALA A 15 40.16 10.99 28.02
C ALA A 15 40.50 10.08 26.81
N LEU A 16 40.90 10.72 25.70
CA LEU A 16 41.23 10.15 24.37
C LEU A 16 39.98 9.61 23.63
N LEU A 17 39.82 9.82 22.32
CA LEU A 17 40.83 10.06 21.27
C LEU A 17 40.52 11.30 20.39
N LEU A 18 41.56 11.87 19.79
CA LEU A 18 41.54 12.98 18.81
C LEU A 18 42.38 12.51 17.61
N ILE A 19 41.97 12.78 16.35
CA ILE A 19 42.81 13.00 15.12
C ILE A 19 42.00 12.78 13.81
N LEU A 20 42.31 13.58 12.76
CA LEU A 20 41.78 13.58 11.36
C LEU A 20 40.32 14.08 11.22
N PHE A 21 39.92 14.92 10.24
CA PHE A 21 40.54 15.62 9.09
C PHE A 21 40.28 17.16 9.21
N GLY A 22 40.77 18.09 8.38
CA GLY A 22 41.61 18.02 7.18
C GLY A 22 41.26 19.09 6.13
N THR A 23 41.40 20.38 6.48
CA THR A 23 41.50 21.55 5.57
C THR A 23 40.48 21.75 4.43
N THR A 24 39.62 22.78 4.58
CA THR A 24 39.02 23.51 3.45
C THR A 24 39.26 25.01 3.62
N ILE A 25 39.40 25.75 2.51
CA ILE A 25 39.96 27.11 2.47
C ILE A 25 38.89 28.16 2.79
N LEU A 26 39.09 28.92 3.87
CA LEU A 26 38.33 30.15 4.16
C LEU A 26 38.77 31.29 3.24
N ILE A 27 37.91 31.71 2.32
CA ILE A 27 37.97 33.04 1.70
C ILE A 27 37.02 33.94 2.47
N SER A 28 37.58 34.90 3.21
CA SER A 28 36.83 35.86 4.01
C SER A 28 36.45 37.11 3.19
N ILE A 29 35.16 37.46 3.17
CA ILE A 29 34.66 38.78 2.76
C ILE A 29 33.85 39.35 3.95
N PRO A 30 34.03 40.63 4.35
CA PRO A 30 33.50 41.14 5.61
C PRO A 30 32.04 41.62 5.52
N VAL A 31 31.22 41.23 6.50
CA VAL A 31 29.84 41.72 6.65
C VAL A 31 29.84 43.17 7.14
N ALA A 32 29.11 44.04 6.45
CA ALA A 32 28.83 45.40 6.89
C ALA A 32 27.57 45.43 7.79
N THR A 33 27.68 46.04 8.96
CA THR A 33 26.62 46.12 9.97
C THR A 33 25.56 47.19 9.64
N TYR A 34 24.28 46.83 9.72
CA TYR A 34 23.20 47.77 10.08
C TYR A 34 22.27 47.14 11.12
N ALA A 35 21.71 47.96 12.01
CA ALA A 35 21.12 47.48 13.27
C ALA A 35 19.78 48.13 13.62
N SER A 36 18.87 47.28 14.14
CA SER A 36 17.81 47.60 15.13
C SER A 36 16.56 48.34 14.61
N PRO A 37 15.42 48.32 15.35
CA PRO A 37 14.96 47.40 16.41
C PRO A 37 13.56 46.79 16.14
N ILE A 38 13.14 45.78 16.95
CA ILE A 38 11.87 45.78 17.74
C ILE A 38 11.86 44.59 18.72
N SER A 39 10.99 44.65 19.74
CA SER A 39 11.16 44.05 21.07
C SER A 39 10.86 42.55 21.24
N GLN A 40 11.68 41.89 22.07
CA GLN A 40 11.46 40.56 22.66
C GLN A 40 10.52 40.57 23.89
N THR A 41 9.97 39.41 24.25
CA THR A 41 9.98 38.79 25.61
C THR A 41 9.24 37.42 25.58
N PRO A 42 9.48 36.47 26.51
CA PRO A 42 10.72 35.70 26.61
C PRO A 42 10.50 34.15 26.68
N LYS A 43 11.30 33.33 25.98
CA LYS A 43 11.37 31.87 26.23
C LYS A 43 12.55 31.51 27.15
N THR A 44 12.33 30.54 28.02
CA THR A 44 13.33 29.94 28.93
C THR A 44 14.14 28.83 28.26
N THR A 45 15.30 28.51 28.84
CA THR A 45 16.41 27.77 28.22
C THR A 45 16.41 26.25 28.52
N ASN A 46 16.64 25.40 27.50
CA ASN A 46 17.71 24.39 27.40
C ASN A 46 17.31 23.13 26.58
N SER A 47 17.80 23.03 25.34
CA SER A 47 18.00 21.75 24.62
C SER A 47 19.18 21.89 23.65
N MET A 48 20.41 21.82 24.16
CA MET A 48 21.63 21.86 23.33
C MET A 48 21.90 20.47 22.71
N MET A 49 21.08 20.07 21.73
CA MET A 49 21.42 19.03 20.75
C MET A 49 20.62 19.12 19.44
N SER A 50 19.38 19.65 19.44
CA SER A 50 18.63 19.92 18.20
C SER A 50 18.98 21.25 17.52
N GLU A 51 19.58 22.20 18.25
CA GLU A 51 19.85 23.54 17.72
C GLU A 51 20.90 23.58 16.57
N SER A 52 21.68 22.53 16.31
CA SER A 52 22.65 22.52 15.19
C SER A 52 22.03 22.20 13.84
N ILE A 53 21.20 21.14 13.76
CA ILE A 53 20.52 20.75 12.51
C ILE A 53 19.45 21.78 12.17
N TYR A 54 18.68 22.22 13.17
CA TYR A 54 17.71 23.31 13.00
C TYR A 54 18.40 24.62 12.57
N ARG A 55 19.65 24.91 12.97
CA ARG A 55 20.40 26.08 12.47
C ARG A 55 20.86 25.94 11.03
N GLU A 56 21.37 24.78 10.59
CA GLU A 56 21.85 24.64 9.20
C GLU A 56 20.72 24.79 8.17
N PHE A 57 19.49 24.37 8.51
CA PHE A 57 18.30 24.64 7.69
C PHE A 57 17.67 26.02 7.96
N SER A 58 17.46 26.45 9.21
CA SER A 58 16.76 27.73 9.49
C SER A 58 17.63 28.99 9.38
N GLU A 59 18.97 28.89 9.34
CA GLU A 59 19.84 30.01 8.93
C GLU A 59 19.89 30.16 7.39
N ARG A 60 19.38 29.18 6.62
CA ARG A 60 19.01 29.33 5.19
C ARG A 60 17.57 29.82 5.02
N ARG A 61 17.19 30.92 5.66
CA ARG A 61 15.97 31.65 5.24
C ARG A 61 16.19 32.24 3.85
N TRP A 62 15.65 31.58 2.83
CA TRP A 62 15.59 32.09 1.47
C TRP A 62 14.51 33.18 1.37
N ASP A 63 14.85 34.36 1.88
CA ASP A 63 13.96 35.53 1.93
C ASP A 63 13.90 36.21 0.55
N PHE A 64 13.08 35.66 -0.35
CA PHE A 64 12.85 36.19 -1.70
C PHE A 64 12.09 37.53 -1.75
N ARG A 65 11.93 38.24 -0.61
CA ARG A 65 11.23 39.54 -0.53
C ARG A 65 12.13 40.73 -0.86
N SER A 66 12.79 40.71 -2.01
CA SER A 66 13.10 41.88 -2.87
C SER A 66 14.24 41.56 -3.85
N CYS A 67 13.89 41.30 -5.11
CA CYS A 67 14.80 41.47 -6.24
C CYS A 67 14.04 42.05 -7.44
N GLU A 68 14.14 43.37 -7.62
CA GLU A 68 14.30 43.90 -8.97
C GLU A 68 15.66 43.39 -9.49
N PRO A 69 15.74 42.82 -10.70
CA PRO A 69 16.99 42.24 -11.19
C PRO A 69 18.01 43.33 -11.52
N GLN A 70 19.03 43.50 -10.65
CA GLN A 70 20.24 44.25 -11.00
C GLN A 70 21.36 43.29 -11.37
N PHE A 71 21.58 43.15 -12.69
CA PHE A 71 22.61 42.30 -13.27
C PHE A 71 24.03 42.80 -12.95
N THR A 72 24.86 41.91 -12.38
CA THR A 72 26.32 41.96 -12.62
C THR A 72 26.85 40.56 -12.86
N SER A 73 27.39 40.33 -14.06
CA SER A 73 27.99 39.07 -14.52
C SER A 73 29.13 38.58 -13.62
N LEU A 74 29.20 37.27 -13.34
CA LEU A 74 30.45 36.62 -12.94
C LEU A 74 30.61 35.22 -13.53
N LEU A 75 31.76 35.00 -14.16
CA LEU A 75 32.18 33.74 -14.78
C LEU A 75 32.49 32.67 -13.72
N ALA A 76 31.81 31.53 -13.78
CA ALA A 76 32.11 30.33 -12.97
C ALA A 76 32.07 29.00 -13.79
N LEU A 77 32.34 29.06 -15.09
CA LEU A 77 32.41 27.89 -15.97
C LEU A 77 33.79 27.22 -15.93
N SER A 78 34.10 26.43 -14.90
CA SER A 78 35.30 25.58 -14.89
C SER A 78 35.28 24.37 -13.93
N SER A 79 34.29 23.47 -14.01
CA SER A 79 34.46 22.06 -13.55
C SER A 79 33.33 21.06 -13.87
N ILE A 80 32.27 21.42 -14.60
CA ILE A 80 31.26 20.42 -15.02
C ILE A 80 31.89 19.48 -16.06
N ARG A 81 31.82 18.16 -15.81
CA ARG A 81 32.19 17.14 -16.80
C ARG A 81 30.94 16.78 -17.60
N PHE A 82 30.87 17.25 -18.84
CA PHE A 82 29.85 16.81 -19.78
C PHE A 82 29.98 15.31 -20.06
N SER A 83 28.85 14.59 -20.07
CA SER A 83 28.70 13.36 -20.86
C SER A 83 28.79 13.73 -22.35
N ASN A 84 29.31 12.82 -23.18
CA ASN A 84 29.68 13.15 -24.57
C ASN A 84 28.49 13.19 -25.55
N ASP A 85 27.25 13.21 -25.07
CA ASP A 85 26.04 13.09 -25.89
C ASP A 85 25.36 14.45 -26.16
N VAL A 86 25.87 15.55 -25.62
CA VAL A 86 25.54 16.89 -26.15
C VAL A 86 26.11 17.00 -27.56
N LEU A 87 25.22 16.88 -28.55
CA LEU A 87 25.50 17.16 -29.95
C LEU A 87 26.32 18.45 -30.07
N GLN A 88 27.48 18.36 -30.71
CA GLN A 88 28.16 19.55 -31.21
C GLN A 88 27.26 20.20 -32.27
N LEU A 89 26.44 21.15 -31.83
CA LEU A 89 25.83 22.12 -32.72
C LEU A 89 26.97 22.86 -33.42
N ASP A 90 27.10 22.56 -34.71
CA ASP A 90 28.08 23.15 -35.59
C ASP A 90 28.04 24.67 -35.43
N SER A 91 29.20 25.28 -35.17
CA SER A 91 29.39 26.71 -35.34
C SER A 91 29.38 27.03 -36.83
N SER A 92 28.21 26.88 -37.44
CA SER A 92 27.98 27.11 -38.86
C SER A 92 28.46 28.52 -39.19
N MET A 93 29.10 28.67 -40.35
CA MET A 93 29.54 30.00 -40.79
C MET A 93 28.37 30.98 -40.74
N PRO A 94 28.58 32.24 -40.29
CA PRO A 94 27.51 33.23 -40.31
C PRO A 94 26.93 33.33 -41.73
N PRO A 95 25.59 33.49 -41.86
CA PRO A 95 24.93 33.47 -43.15
C PRO A 95 25.49 34.52 -44.10
N ASP A 96 25.48 34.24 -45.41
CA ASP A 96 25.88 35.21 -46.42
C ASP A 96 24.81 36.31 -46.54
N LEU A 97 25.05 37.44 -45.89
CA LEU A 97 24.17 38.60 -45.89
C LEU A 97 24.36 39.51 -47.12
N SER A 98 25.20 39.13 -48.09
CA SER A 98 25.54 39.99 -49.22
C SER A 98 24.33 40.31 -50.11
N PRO A 99 24.16 41.56 -50.59
CA PRO A 99 23.01 41.91 -51.41
C PRO A 99 23.00 41.17 -52.77
N PHE A 100 21.91 40.44 -53.03
CA PHE A 100 21.65 39.75 -54.30
C PHE A 100 20.32 40.20 -54.92
N GLY A 101 19.98 39.68 -56.10
CA GLY A 101 18.75 40.01 -56.82
C GLY A 101 18.85 41.25 -57.70
N THR A 102 17.77 41.54 -58.43
CA THR A 102 17.66 42.68 -59.35
C THR A 102 17.16 43.92 -58.58
N PRO A 103 17.89 45.06 -58.60
CA PRO A 103 17.44 46.29 -57.94
C PRO A 103 16.05 46.74 -58.37
N HIS A 104 15.16 46.93 -57.40
CA HIS A 104 13.77 47.34 -57.60
C HIS A 104 13.39 48.42 -56.56
N ALA A 105 12.40 49.25 -56.90
CA ALA A 105 11.81 50.19 -55.96
C ALA A 105 10.92 49.46 -54.93
N PRO A 106 10.52 50.10 -53.83
CA PRO A 106 9.45 49.57 -52.97
C PRO A 106 8.19 49.20 -53.77
N ILE A 107 7.52 48.14 -53.33
CA ILE A 107 6.29 47.61 -53.92
C ILE A 107 5.12 47.92 -52.98
N ASP A 108 4.00 48.33 -53.55
CA ASP A 108 2.79 48.74 -52.83
C ASP A 108 1.59 48.16 -53.60
N ILE A 109 0.76 47.34 -52.97
CA ILE A 109 -0.42 46.69 -53.55
C ILE A 109 -1.61 47.00 -52.63
N ASP A 110 -2.49 47.92 -53.04
CA ASP A 110 -3.65 48.33 -52.21
C ASP A 110 -4.86 47.40 -52.39
N ASP A 111 -4.99 46.76 -53.56
CA ASP A 111 -6.02 45.74 -53.86
C ASP A 111 -5.62 44.77 -54.98
N ASN A 112 -6.51 43.81 -55.28
CA ASN A 112 -6.37 42.81 -56.36
C ASN A 112 -6.03 43.38 -57.75
N THR A 113 -6.38 44.64 -58.03
CA THR A 113 -6.15 45.27 -59.34
C THR A 113 -4.71 45.72 -59.52
N ASP A 114 -4.00 46.06 -58.44
CA ASP A 114 -2.62 46.56 -58.51
C ASP A 114 -1.63 45.49 -59.00
N PHE A 115 -1.86 44.23 -58.67
CA PHE A 115 -1.10 43.13 -59.24
C PHE A 115 -1.13 43.13 -60.79
N VAL A 116 -2.29 43.46 -61.36
CA VAL A 116 -2.50 43.54 -62.82
C VAL A 116 -1.93 44.84 -63.40
N THR A 117 -2.15 45.99 -62.76
CA THR A 117 -1.70 47.29 -63.28
C THR A 117 -0.17 47.43 -63.27
N GLN A 118 0.50 46.83 -62.28
CA GLN A 118 1.96 46.78 -62.17
C GLN A 118 2.58 45.67 -63.03
N GLY A 119 1.78 44.71 -63.50
CA GLY A 119 2.20 43.69 -64.48
C GLY A 119 2.96 42.52 -63.89
N TRP A 120 2.61 42.09 -62.67
CA TRP A 120 3.27 40.95 -62.02
C TRP A 120 2.97 39.62 -62.75
N PRO A 121 3.96 38.71 -62.87
CA PRO A 121 3.79 37.43 -63.57
C PRO A 121 3.10 36.36 -62.72
N GLY A 122 2.49 35.36 -63.37
CA GLY A 122 1.75 34.27 -62.71
C GLY A 122 2.57 33.02 -62.38
N ASN A 123 2.36 32.49 -61.17
CA ASN A 123 2.02 31.08 -60.83
C ASN A 123 2.16 30.76 -59.32
N GLY A 124 1.90 31.71 -58.43
CA GLY A 124 1.66 31.48 -57.00
C GLY A 124 0.29 30.82 -56.76
N THR A 125 0.03 29.66 -57.36
CA THR A 125 -1.32 29.07 -57.61
C THR A 125 -2.18 28.82 -56.38
N VAL A 126 -3.51 29.01 -56.45
CA VAL A 126 -4.46 28.58 -57.51
C VAL A 126 -5.00 29.72 -58.41
N GLU A 127 -5.04 29.67 -59.75
CA GLU A 127 -4.43 28.77 -60.75
C GLU A 127 -3.32 29.45 -61.59
N ASP A 128 -3.29 30.79 -61.73
CA ASP A 128 -2.08 31.52 -62.17
C ASP A 128 -1.84 32.91 -61.48
N PRO A 129 -1.76 32.98 -60.13
CA PRO A 129 -1.67 34.20 -59.32
C PRO A 129 -0.22 34.67 -59.12
N TYR A 130 0.00 35.81 -58.48
CA TYR A 130 1.18 36.63 -58.76
C TYR A 130 2.46 36.20 -58.04
N VAL A 131 3.62 36.42 -58.69
CA VAL A 131 4.95 36.08 -58.15
C VAL A 131 5.86 37.32 -58.14
N ILE A 132 6.32 37.69 -56.94
CA ILE A 132 7.33 38.72 -56.71
C ILE A 132 8.64 38.00 -56.39
N ALA A 133 9.60 37.96 -57.31
CA ALA A 133 10.80 37.12 -57.13
C ALA A 133 12.11 37.68 -57.67
N GLY A 134 13.22 37.31 -57.01
CA GLY A 134 14.58 37.61 -57.47
C GLY A 134 14.98 39.08 -57.36
N LEU A 135 14.37 39.84 -56.45
CA LEU A 135 14.52 41.30 -56.33
C LEU A 135 15.47 41.70 -55.20
N ASN A 136 16.09 42.87 -55.37
CA ASN A 136 16.81 43.60 -54.34
C ASN A 136 16.03 44.88 -54.03
N ILE A 137 15.40 44.97 -52.86
CA ILE A 137 14.62 46.15 -52.45
C ILE A 137 15.23 46.73 -51.18
N ASN A 138 15.76 47.94 -51.32
CA ASN A 138 16.33 48.71 -50.22
C ASN A 138 15.51 50.00 -50.02
N ALA A 139 14.56 49.96 -49.07
CA ALA A 139 13.68 51.06 -48.73
C ALA A 139 14.25 52.01 -47.65
N THR A 140 15.50 51.79 -47.19
CA THR A 140 16.10 52.59 -46.10
C THR A 140 16.19 54.09 -46.40
N ALA A 141 16.36 54.45 -47.68
CA ALA A 141 16.42 55.85 -48.13
C ALA A 141 15.03 56.51 -48.30
N THR A 142 13.95 55.72 -48.40
CA THR A 142 12.57 56.23 -48.54
C THR A 142 11.83 56.27 -47.21
N GLY A 143 12.23 55.47 -46.21
CA GLY A 143 11.58 55.37 -44.91
C GLY A 143 10.26 54.61 -44.91
N GLY A 144 9.87 54.04 -46.06
CA GLY A 144 8.70 53.18 -46.20
C GLY A 144 9.04 51.69 -46.09
N VAL A 145 8.00 50.87 -46.18
CA VAL A 145 8.06 49.40 -46.26
C VAL A 145 8.70 48.99 -47.60
N ALA A 146 9.34 47.82 -47.68
CA ALA A 146 9.91 47.34 -48.94
C ALA A 146 8.86 46.66 -49.84
N ILE A 147 7.93 45.91 -49.24
CA ILE A 147 6.77 45.32 -49.91
C ILE A 147 5.54 45.48 -49.00
N ASN A 148 4.57 46.28 -49.41
CA ASN A 148 3.27 46.40 -48.74
C ASN A 148 2.18 45.75 -49.62
N ILE A 149 1.33 44.90 -49.03
CA ILE A 149 0.22 44.21 -49.71
C ILE A 149 -1.00 44.22 -48.78
N THR A 150 -2.11 44.79 -49.25
CA THR A 150 -3.33 44.92 -48.45
C THR A 150 -4.59 44.53 -49.22
N ASN A 151 -5.67 44.25 -48.51
CA ASN A 151 -7.04 44.05 -49.03
C ASN A 151 -7.13 43.09 -50.24
N THR A 152 -6.50 41.92 -50.16
CA THR A 152 -6.41 40.98 -51.28
C THR A 152 -6.68 39.53 -50.89
N ASP A 153 -7.55 38.88 -51.65
CA ASP A 153 -7.91 37.46 -51.56
C ASP A 153 -7.32 36.63 -52.70
N VAL A 154 -6.44 37.21 -53.53
CA VAL A 154 -5.69 36.44 -54.53
C VAL A 154 -4.44 35.85 -53.89
N HIS A 155 -4.13 34.60 -54.19
CA HIS A 155 -2.83 34.04 -53.83
C HIS A 155 -1.70 34.90 -54.42
N PHE A 156 -0.56 34.96 -53.73
CA PHE A 156 0.68 35.52 -54.27
C PHE A 156 1.89 34.85 -53.62
N PHE A 157 3.05 35.00 -54.26
CA PHE A 157 4.29 34.37 -53.79
C PHE A 157 5.49 35.34 -53.86
N ILE A 158 5.96 35.80 -52.70
CA ILE A 158 7.19 36.57 -52.52
C ILE A 158 8.35 35.59 -52.29
N LYS A 159 9.36 35.54 -53.17
CA LYS A 159 10.48 34.60 -53.00
C LYS A 159 11.82 35.02 -53.57
N ASP A 160 12.89 34.43 -53.06
CA ASP A 160 14.25 34.59 -53.61
C ASP A 160 14.70 36.07 -53.66
N CYS A 161 14.22 36.92 -52.72
CA CYS A 161 14.52 38.35 -52.67
C CYS A 161 15.47 38.72 -51.52
N TRP A 162 16.21 39.82 -51.68
CA TRP A 162 16.98 40.48 -50.64
C TRP A 162 16.30 41.81 -50.28
N LEU A 163 15.87 41.98 -49.03
CA LEU A 163 14.94 43.03 -48.61
C LEU A 163 15.42 43.74 -47.33
N THR A 164 15.38 45.06 -47.32
CA THR A 164 15.66 45.87 -46.11
C THR A 164 14.92 47.21 -46.14
N ALA A 165 14.52 47.71 -44.97
CA ALA A 165 13.74 48.94 -44.82
C ALA A 165 14.07 49.64 -43.50
N ASN A 166 14.09 50.96 -43.48
CA ASN A 166 14.21 51.74 -42.24
C ASN A 166 12.82 52.30 -41.87
N SER A 167 11.93 51.39 -41.48
CA SER A 167 10.51 51.67 -41.25
C SER A 167 9.96 50.80 -40.11
N THR A 168 8.63 50.73 -39.96
CA THR A 168 7.97 49.82 -39.02
C THR A 168 8.14 48.35 -39.41
N SER A 169 8.20 48.05 -40.71
CA SER A 169 8.13 46.72 -41.31
C SER A 169 9.02 46.65 -42.58
N VAL A 170 9.47 45.46 -42.98
CA VAL A 170 10.10 45.24 -44.30
C VAL A 170 9.08 44.70 -45.30
N ILE A 171 8.26 43.73 -44.88
CA ILE A 171 7.06 43.27 -45.58
C ILE A 171 5.86 43.52 -44.67
N GLU A 172 4.78 44.07 -45.23
CA GLU A 172 3.51 44.27 -44.54
C GLU A 172 2.36 43.64 -45.33
N LEU A 173 1.56 42.82 -44.64
CA LEU A 173 0.45 42.04 -45.15
C LEU A 173 -0.78 42.36 -44.28
N ASN A 174 -1.80 43.06 -44.80
CA ASN A 174 -2.94 43.51 -43.98
C ASN A 174 -4.29 43.25 -44.64
N SER A 175 -5.15 42.49 -43.94
CA SER A 175 -6.47 42.08 -44.44
C SER A 175 -6.33 41.28 -45.75
N ILE A 176 -5.46 40.26 -45.75
CA ILE A 176 -5.15 39.45 -46.93
C ILE A 176 -5.32 37.94 -46.67
N ALA A 177 -5.52 37.18 -47.74
CA ALA A 177 -5.54 35.72 -47.69
C ALA A 177 -4.48 35.10 -48.62
N HIS A 178 -4.11 33.85 -48.37
CA HIS A 178 -3.38 32.98 -49.30
C HIS A 178 -1.95 33.45 -49.68
N GLY A 179 -1.34 34.31 -48.87
CA GLY A 179 -0.03 34.91 -49.11
C GLY A 179 1.14 33.97 -48.76
N ARG A 180 2.14 33.87 -49.65
CA ARG A 180 3.31 33.01 -49.44
C ARG A 180 4.63 33.81 -49.49
N VAL A 181 5.53 33.54 -48.56
CA VAL A 181 6.84 34.21 -48.42
C VAL A 181 7.93 33.15 -48.24
N LYS A 182 8.86 33.00 -49.20
CA LYS A 182 9.92 31.94 -49.14
C LYS A 182 11.32 32.35 -49.55
N ASN A 183 12.34 31.85 -48.84
CA ASN A 183 13.75 31.93 -49.27
C ASN A 183 14.19 33.39 -49.53
N ASN A 184 13.68 34.31 -48.72
CA ASN A 184 14.08 35.70 -48.74
C ASN A 184 15.10 35.97 -47.64
N THR A 185 16.02 36.90 -47.91
CA THR A 185 16.94 37.46 -46.91
C THR A 185 16.39 38.82 -46.51
N ILE A 186 15.82 38.91 -45.30
CA ILE A 186 15.08 40.07 -44.81
C ILE A 186 15.86 40.65 -43.62
N LEU A 187 16.32 41.90 -43.75
CA LEU A 187 17.34 42.47 -42.87
C LEU A 187 16.93 43.83 -42.27
N GLN A 188 17.34 44.04 -41.01
CA GLN A 188 17.55 45.37 -40.41
C GLN A 188 16.36 46.33 -40.51
N SER A 189 15.36 46.14 -39.65
CA SER A 189 14.21 47.04 -39.45
C SER A 189 13.64 46.90 -38.03
N SER A 190 12.49 47.50 -37.75
CA SER A 190 11.72 47.20 -36.53
C SER A 190 11.08 45.80 -36.60
N ARG A 191 10.36 45.51 -37.69
CA ARG A 191 9.76 44.20 -37.99
C ARG A 191 10.21 43.67 -39.35
N GLY A 192 10.38 42.35 -39.49
CA GLY A 192 10.64 41.70 -40.76
C GLY A 192 9.35 41.58 -41.60
N VAL A 193 8.54 40.56 -41.32
CA VAL A 193 7.18 40.41 -41.86
C VAL A 193 6.16 40.81 -40.79
N VAL A 194 5.18 41.62 -41.18
CA VAL A 194 3.99 41.95 -40.39
C VAL A 194 2.76 41.39 -41.12
N ALA A 195 1.97 40.57 -40.44
CA ALA A 195 0.66 40.12 -40.89
C ALA A 195 -0.43 40.57 -39.91
N LEU A 196 -1.49 41.22 -40.42
CA LEU A 196 -2.61 41.73 -39.62
C LEU A 196 -3.93 41.26 -40.23
N HIS A 197 -4.86 40.76 -39.42
CA HIS A 197 -6.23 40.41 -39.86
C HIS A 197 -6.26 39.46 -41.08
N SER A 198 -5.38 38.45 -41.12
CA SER A 198 -5.05 37.69 -42.34
C SER A 198 -5.12 36.16 -42.16
N GLU A 199 -5.43 35.42 -43.24
CA GLU A 199 -5.63 33.96 -43.19
C GLU A 199 -4.88 33.17 -44.27
N ASP A 200 -4.62 31.88 -44.02
CA ASP A 200 -3.92 30.96 -44.95
C ASP A 200 -2.56 31.49 -45.45
N LEU A 201 -1.73 31.98 -44.53
CA LEU A 201 -0.38 32.45 -44.86
C LEU A 201 0.64 31.30 -44.77
N THR A 202 1.62 31.28 -45.67
CA THR A 202 2.79 30.39 -45.54
C THR A 202 4.09 31.18 -45.59
N ILE A 203 4.77 31.32 -44.45
CA ILE A 203 6.06 32.00 -44.32
C ILE A 203 7.12 30.93 -44.06
N PHE A 204 8.00 30.64 -45.01
CA PHE A 204 8.88 29.46 -44.92
C PHE A 204 10.27 29.59 -45.54
N ASP A 205 11.26 28.93 -44.95
CA ASP A 205 12.66 28.94 -45.38
C ASP A 205 13.28 30.36 -45.52
N ASN A 206 12.80 31.38 -44.79
CA ASN A 206 13.35 32.75 -44.86
C ASN A 206 14.44 32.98 -43.81
N LEU A 207 15.37 33.90 -44.10
CA LEU A 207 16.35 34.42 -43.13
C LEU A 207 15.92 35.81 -42.65
N PHE A 208 15.67 35.93 -41.36
CA PHE A 208 15.44 37.16 -40.62
C PHE A 208 16.67 37.47 -39.76
N TYR A 209 17.28 38.65 -39.95
CA TYR A 209 18.53 39.00 -39.26
C TYR A 209 18.53 40.46 -38.79
N GLU A 210 18.88 40.67 -37.51
CA GLU A 210 18.95 41.97 -36.82
C GLU A 210 17.65 42.80 -36.87
N PHE A 211 16.58 42.34 -36.19
CA PHE A 211 15.35 43.12 -36.01
C PHE A 211 15.21 43.70 -34.60
N SER A 212 14.86 44.99 -34.49
CA SER A 212 14.74 45.66 -33.18
C SER A 212 13.43 45.34 -32.43
N TRP A 213 12.52 44.55 -33.02
CA TRP A 213 11.34 44.04 -32.32
C TRP A 213 10.96 42.62 -32.73
N ALA A 214 10.66 42.31 -33.99
CA ALA A 214 10.26 40.95 -34.40
C ALA A 214 10.76 40.55 -35.80
N GLY A 215 11.20 39.30 -35.96
CA GLY A 215 11.44 38.71 -37.29
C GLY A 215 10.13 38.54 -38.07
N VAL A 216 9.16 37.84 -37.47
CA VAL A 216 7.77 37.78 -37.93
C VAL A 216 6.84 38.23 -36.82
N TYR A 217 5.83 39.03 -37.16
CA TYR A 217 4.72 39.42 -36.31
C TYR A 217 3.40 39.08 -36.98
N MET A 218 2.49 38.41 -36.27
CA MET A 218 1.14 38.10 -36.73
C MET A 218 0.12 38.51 -35.67
N GLU A 219 -0.88 39.32 -36.04
CA GLU A 219 -1.97 39.80 -35.17
C GLU A 219 -3.33 39.45 -35.80
N ASP A 220 -4.27 38.90 -35.03
CA ASP A 220 -5.61 38.50 -35.51
C ASP A 220 -5.54 37.66 -36.80
N CYS A 221 -4.65 36.68 -36.83
CA CYS A 221 -4.40 35.83 -37.97
C CYS A 221 -4.87 34.38 -37.74
N SER A 222 -5.18 33.65 -38.81
CA SER A 222 -5.58 32.25 -38.69
C SER A 222 -5.12 31.32 -39.81
N LEU A 223 -5.25 30.00 -39.57
CA LEU A 223 -5.04 28.93 -40.56
C LEU A 223 -3.67 28.98 -41.28
N SER A 224 -2.65 29.51 -40.59
CA SER A 224 -1.37 29.89 -41.20
C SER A 224 -0.21 29.00 -40.75
N SER A 225 0.92 29.03 -41.48
CA SER A 225 2.11 28.24 -41.14
C SER A 225 3.40 29.04 -41.26
N LEU A 226 4.27 28.87 -40.26
CA LEU A 226 5.63 29.37 -40.22
C LEU A 226 6.59 28.17 -40.18
N ARG A 227 7.29 27.90 -41.29
CA ARG A 227 8.11 26.69 -41.46
C ARG A 227 9.58 26.97 -41.75
N GLY A 228 10.52 26.41 -41.00
CA GLY A 228 11.93 26.37 -41.41
C GLY A 228 12.60 27.74 -41.54
N ASN A 229 12.03 28.79 -40.94
CA ASN A 229 12.63 30.12 -40.96
C ASN A 229 13.78 30.21 -39.96
N ASN A 230 14.79 31.01 -40.29
CA ASN A 230 15.91 31.31 -39.42
C ASN A 230 15.79 32.76 -38.92
N CYS A 231 15.60 32.94 -37.61
CA CYS A 231 15.59 34.23 -36.94
C CYS A 231 16.85 34.37 -36.08
N THR A 232 17.80 35.20 -36.51
CA THR A 232 19.07 35.42 -35.81
C THR A 232 19.12 36.86 -35.29
N THR A 233 19.56 37.03 -34.04
CA THR A 233 19.80 38.36 -33.41
C THR A 233 18.62 39.33 -33.50
N CYS A 234 17.40 38.82 -33.44
CA CYS A 234 16.17 39.61 -33.37
C CYS A 234 15.81 39.90 -31.91
N PHE A 235 15.02 40.94 -31.61
CA PHE A 235 14.48 41.07 -30.25
C PHE A 235 13.51 39.90 -29.96
N ILE A 236 12.56 39.64 -30.85
CA ILE A 236 11.76 38.40 -30.88
C ILE A 236 11.95 37.72 -32.24
N GLY A 237 12.07 36.39 -32.27
CA GLY A 237 12.13 35.63 -33.52
C GLY A 237 10.79 35.64 -34.24
N LEU A 238 9.80 34.93 -33.67
CA LEU A 238 8.43 34.83 -34.16
C LEU A 238 7.47 35.27 -33.05
N HIS A 239 6.64 36.29 -33.28
CA HIS A 239 5.64 36.78 -32.33
C HIS A 239 4.24 36.64 -32.92
N ILE A 240 3.34 36.01 -32.18
CA ILE A 240 1.96 35.72 -32.55
C ILE A 240 1.04 36.32 -31.48
N GLU A 241 0.08 37.15 -31.89
CA GLU A 241 -0.84 37.86 -31.02
C GLU A 241 -2.30 37.63 -31.44
N GLN A 242 -3.21 37.35 -30.49
CA GLN A 242 -4.67 37.22 -30.70
C GLN A 242 -5.05 36.33 -31.91
N SER A 243 -4.27 35.28 -32.17
CA SER A 243 -4.34 34.48 -33.40
C SER A 243 -4.68 33.02 -33.09
N ASN A 244 -5.15 32.26 -34.08
CA ASN A 244 -5.54 30.87 -33.87
C ASN A 244 -5.22 29.92 -35.03
N ASN A 245 -5.14 28.62 -34.75
CA ASN A 245 -4.89 27.57 -35.76
C ASN A 245 -3.62 27.84 -36.60
N ILE A 246 -2.50 28.16 -35.94
CA ILE A 246 -1.21 28.41 -36.60
C ILE A 246 -0.22 27.27 -36.32
N PHE A 247 0.49 26.82 -37.35
CA PHE A 247 1.49 25.76 -37.27
C PHE A 247 2.91 26.31 -37.42
N ILE A 248 3.72 26.22 -36.35
CA ILE A 248 5.08 26.76 -36.28
C ILE A 248 6.06 25.59 -36.22
N GLU A 249 6.66 25.22 -37.35
CA GLU A 249 7.49 24.00 -37.49
C GLU A 249 8.92 24.23 -38.00
N ASP A 250 9.87 23.42 -37.55
CA ASP A 250 11.26 23.38 -38.04
C ASP A 250 12.03 24.73 -37.96
N ASN A 251 11.54 25.77 -37.28
CA ASN A 251 12.19 27.09 -37.25
C ASN A 251 13.42 27.09 -36.34
N TYR A 252 14.38 27.95 -36.66
CA TYR A 252 15.62 28.15 -35.91
C TYR A 252 15.67 29.59 -35.38
N CYS A 253 15.63 29.80 -34.07
CA CYS A 253 15.79 31.13 -33.47
C CYS A 253 17.00 31.16 -32.53
N THR A 254 17.96 32.06 -32.81
CA THR A 254 19.21 32.18 -32.04
C THR A 254 19.50 33.61 -31.62
N ASP A 255 20.07 33.75 -30.43
CA ASP A 255 20.55 35.02 -29.87
C ASP A 255 19.46 36.11 -29.83
N CYS A 256 18.21 35.71 -29.61
CA CYS A 256 17.05 36.62 -29.48
C CYS A 256 16.66 36.83 -27.99
N LEU A 257 15.84 37.83 -27.68
CA LEU A 257 15.22 37.90 -26.35
C LEU A 257 14.17 36.79 -26.23
N GLY A 258 13.16 36.81 -27.10
CA GLY A 258 12.18 35.73 -27.27
C GLY A 258 12.46 34.92 -28.54
N GLY A 259 12.49 33.60 -28.47
CA GLY A 259 12.56 32.74 -29.66
C GLY A 259 11.23 32.71 -30.40
N ILE A 260 10.20 32.17 -29.74
CA ILE A 260 8.80 32.15 -30.17
C ILE A 260 7.94 32.71 -29.05
N GLU A 261 7.05 33.66 -29.34
CA GLU A 261 6.11 34.23 -28.37
C GLU A 261 4.67 34.09 -28.85
N LEU A 262 3.79 33.58 -27.98
CA LEU A 262 2.35 33.59 -28.10
C LEU A 262 1.79 34.58 -27.07
N TYR A 263 0.99 35.55 -27.51
CA TYR A 263 0.59 36.70 -26.71
C TYR A 263 -0.92 36.98 -26.83
N LEU A 264 -1.57 37.33 -25.71
CA LEU A 264 -2.97 37.76 -25.64
C LEU A 264 -3.95 36.84 -26.38
N GLY A 265 -4.45 35.78 -25.73
CA GLY A 265 -5.56 35.00 -26.28
C GLY A 265 -5.23 34.19 -27.53
N CYS A 266 -3.98 33.70 -27.66
CA CYS A 266 -3.65 32.76 -28.73
C CYS A 266 -4.20 31.36 -28.43
N GLU A 267 -4.88 30.76 -29.41
CA GLU A 267 -5.57 29.46 -29.28
C GLU A 267 -5.21 28.48 -30.41
N TYR A 268 -5.14 27.18 -30.11
CA TYR A 268 -4.88 26.13 -31.11
C TYR A 268 -3.58 26.35 -31.93
N ILE A 269 -2.60 27.06 -31.37
CA ILE A 269 -1.26 27.19 -31.95
C ILE A 269 -0.49 25.90 -31.65
N THR A 270 0.21 25.36 -32.64
CA THR A 270 1.14 24.24 -32.43
C THR A 270 2.56 24.65 -32.80
N THR A 271 3.48 24.55 -31.84
CA THR A 271 4.92 24.67 -32.08
C THR A 271 5.54 23.27 -32.10
N HIS A 272 6.16 22.90 -33.22
CA HIS A 272 6.70 21.55 -33.43
C HIS A 272 8.15 21.57 -33.94
N ASN A 273 9.06 20.83 -33.29
CA ASN A 273 10.43 20.61 -33.79
C ASN A 273 11.25 21.91 -34.05
N ASN A 274 10.94 23.01 -33.34
CA ASN A 274 11.72 24.24 -33.46
C ASN A 274 13.01 24.15 -32.61
N THR A 275 14.08 24.79 -33.07
CA THR A 275 15.39 24.83 -32.39
C THR A 275 15.68 26.25 -31.92
N LEU A 276 15.76 26.45 -30.60
CA LEU A 276 15.73 27.75 -29.93
C LEU A 276 16.94 27.83 -28.99
N VAL A 277 18.01 28.49 -29.45
CA VAL A 277 19.34 28.42 -28.83
C VAL A 277 19.80 29.80 -28.36
N SER A 278 20.38 29.89 -27.16
CA SER A 278 20.97 31.14 -26.62
C SER A 278 20.01 32.34 -26.54
N ASN A 279 18.69 32.08 -26.50
CA ASN A 279 17.68 33.13 -26.30
C ASN A 279 17.54 33.49 -24.81
N GLU A 280 16.88 34.59 -24.44
CA GLU A 280 16.53 34.82 -23.02
C GLU A 280 15.36 33.90 -22.61
N VAL A 281 14.32 33.85 -23.45
CA VAL A 281 13.22 32.89 -23.39
C VAL A 281 13.16 32.11 -24.72
N GLY A 282 13.10 30.78 -24.65
CA GLY A 282 12.91 29.93 -25.82
C GLY A 282 11.49 30.09 -26.39
N ILE A 283 10.49 29.58 -25.68
CA ILE A 283 9.07 29.74 -26.02
C ILE A 283 8.34 30.43 -24.86
N GLY A 284 7.69 31.56 -25.14
CA GLY A 284 6.84 32.28 -24.18
C GLY A 284 5.37 32.21 -24.54
N LEU A 285 4.51 31.95 -23.56
CA LEU A 285 3.05 32.04 -23.64
C LEU A 285 2.60 33.06 -22.57
N TYR A 286 1.82 34.06 -22.98
CA TYR A 286 1.47 35.18 -22.12
C TYR A 286 0.02 35.60 -22.28
N LEU A 287 -0.67 35.79 -21.14
CA LEU A 287 -1.99 36.42 -21.03
C LEU A 287 -3.09 35.69 -21.81
N ASP A 288 -3.85 34.85 -21.11
CA ASP A 288 -5.03 34.15 -21.62
C ASP A 288 -4.76 33.26 -22.87
N CYS A 289 -3.52 32.83 -23.11
CA CYS A 289 -3.23 31.86 -24.18
C CYS A 289 -3.64 30.45 -23.72
N GLU A 290 -4.54 29.81 -24.48
CA GLU A 290 -5.18 28.54 -24.12
C GLU A 290 -5.18 27.53 -25.27
N ASP A 291 -5.41 26.24 -24.99
CA ASP A 291 -5.53 25.17 -26.00
C ASP A 291 -4.33 24.99 -26.96
N ASN A 292 -3.14 25.50 -26.61
CA ASN A 292 -1.93 25.38 -27.46
C ASN A 292 -1.14 24.10 -27.20
N ILE A 293 -0.40 23.66 -28.22
CA ILE A 293 0.44 22.45 -28.19
C ILE A 293 1.91 22.85 -28.44
N ILE A 294 2.76 22.61 -27.45
CA ILE A 294 4.20 22.87 -27.50
C ILE A 294 4.91 21.51 -27.53
N ASP A 295 5.23 21.02 -28.72
CA ASP A 295 5.68 19.64 -28.98
C ASP A 295 7.11 19.55 -29.53
N SER A 296 7.95 18.71 -28.94
CA SER A 296 9.24 18.28 -29.53
C SER A 296 10.21 19.43 -29.86
N ASN A 297 10.09 20.59 -29.18
CA ASN A 297 10.98 21.73 -29.39
C ASN A 297 12.27 21.58 -28.58
N ASN A 298 13.38 22.10 -29.11
CA ASN A 298 14.70 22.08 -28.49
C ASN A 298 15.04 23.49 -27.99
N CYS A 299 14.86 23.71 -26.69
CA CYS A 299 15.17 24.99 -26.02
C CYS A 299 16.45 24.82 -25.19
N THR A 300 17.57 25.36 -25.65
CA THR A 300 18.88 25.14 -25.00
C THR A 300 19.72 26.40 -24.86
N LEU A 301 20.59 26.41 -23.85
CA LEU A 301 21.46 27.54 -23.53
C LEU A 301 20.69 28.85 -23.25
N THR A 302 19.41 28.78 -22.85
CA THR A 302 18.61 30.00 -22.63
C THR A 302 18.99 30.68 -21.32
N ASN A 303 19.07 32.02 -21.32
CA ASN A 303 19.53 32.77 -20.16
C ASN A 303 18.51 32.79 -19.00
N MET A 304 17.23 32.60 -19.30
CA MET A 304 16.16 32.52 -18.29
C MET A 304 15.30 31.27 -18.44
N TYR A 305 14.50 31.15 -19.49
CA TYR A 305 13.46 30.10 -19.55
C TYR A 305 13.46 29.33 -20.87
N GLY A 306 13.46 28.00 -20.82
CA GLY A 306 13.27 27.17 -22.00
C GLY A 306 11.85 27.33 -22.56
N ILE A 307 10.85 27.09 -21.72
CA ILE A 307 9.43 27.31 -21.98
C ILE A 307 8.83 28.05 -20.77
N TYR A 308 8.09 29.12 -21.02
CA TYR A 308 7.46 29.93 -19.97
C TYR A 308 5.99 30.20 -20.29
N ALA A 309 5.10 29.89 -19.35
CA ALA A 309 3.68 30.24 -19.44
C ALA A 309 3.27 31.14 -18.26
N LEU A 310 2.77 32.34 -18.57
CA LEU A 310 2.32 33.33 -17.60
C LEU A 310 0.83 33.64 -17.82
N GLU A 311 0.02 33.45 -16.77
CA GLU A 311 -1.43 33.74 -16.80
C GLU A 311 -2.12 33.05 -17.98
N CYS A 312 -1.82 31.77 -18.18
CA CYS A 312 -2.30 30.92 -19.28
C CYS A 312 -2.98 29.65 -18.75
N ALA A 313 -3.82 29.00 -19.56
CA ALA A 313 -4.52 27.78 -19.15
C ALA A 313 -4.59 26.69 -20.23
N ASN A 314 -4.81 25.44 -19.82
CA ASN A 314 -5.13 24.32 -20.73
C ASN A 314 -4.14 24.05 -21.89
N ASN A 315 -2.87 24.43 -21.76
CA ASN A 315 -1.86 24.16 -22.79
C ASN A 315 -1.18 22.81 -22.54
N THR A 316 -0.77 22.13 -23.62
CA THR A 316 -0.04 20.86 -23.57
C THR A 316 1.42 21.07 -23.97
N ILE A 317 2.34 20.78 -23.06
CA ILE A 317 3.79 20.91 -23.25
C ILE A 317 4.38 19.49 -23.24
N LEU A 318 4.77 18.97 -24.40
CA LEU A 318 5.20 17.58 -24.53
C LEU A 318 6.46 17.34 -25.38
N ASN A 319 7.21 16.29 -25.04
CA ASN A 319 8.40 15.84 -25.78
C ASN A 319 9.53 16.88 -25.96
N ASN A 320 9.46 18.05 -25.30
CA ASN A 320 10.44 19.11 -25.48
C ASN A 320 11.76 18.75 -24.77
N TYR A 321 12.85 19.25 -25.33
CA TYR A 321 14.20 19.07 -24.81
C TYR A 321 14.71 20.40 -24.22
N GLY A 322 14.92 20.41 -22.90
CA GLY A 322 15.49 21.51 -22.13
C GLY A 322 16.85 21.11 -21.56
N ARG A 323 17.91 21.88 -21.88
CA ARG A 323 19.22 21.78 -21.23
C ARG A 323 19.93 23.12 -21.14
N VAL A 324 20.61 23.35 -20.00
CA VAL A 324 21.47 24.53 -19.78
C VAL A 324 20.66 25.84 -19.85
N ASN A 325 19.44 25.80 -19.32
CA ASN A 325 18.52 26.93 -19.20
C ASN A 325 18.55 27.49 -17.77
N GLY A 326 17.96 28.66 -17.50
CA GLY A 326 17.74 29.10 -16.11
C GLY A 326 16.72 28.21 -15.38
N ILE A 327 15.55 28.01 -16.02
CA ILE A 327 14.53 26.99 -15.74
C ILE A 327 14.11 26.39 -17.09
N ASP A 328 13.87 25.09 -17.18
CA ASP A 328 13.47 24.46 -18.45
C ASP A 328 12.01 24.72 -18.78
N ILE A 329 11.11 24.54 -17.81
CA ILE A 329 9.67 24.81 -17.94
C ILE A 329 9.16 25.55 -16.70
N LEU A 330 8.63 26.76 -16.86
CA LEU A 330 8.02 27.55 -15.78
C LEU A 330 6.54 27.82 -16.08
N LEU A 331 5.66 27.43 -15.14
CA LEU A 331 4.27 27.91 -15.07
C LEU A 331 4.16 28.97 -13.97
N GLN A 332 3.66 30.16 -14.30
CA GLN A 332 3.37 31.21 -13.33
C GLN A 332 1.93 31.69 -13.44
N ASN A 333 1.22 31.79 -12.30
CA ASN A 333 -0.19 32.20 -12.20
C ASN A 333 -1.13 31.43 -13.17
N SER A 334 -0.81 30.17 -13.49
CA SER A 334 -1.38 29.43 -14.61
C SER A 334 -2.16 28.19 -14.14
N THR A 335 -3.02 27.61 -14.99
CA THR A 335 -3.87 26.48 -14.54
C THR A 335 -4.10 25.40 -15.61
N SER A 336 -4.32 24.16 -15.17
CA SER A 336 -4.81 23.07 -16.02
C SER A 336 -3.87 22.69 -17.17
N HIS A 337 -2.56 22.91 -17.02
CA HIS A 337 -1.57 22.53 -18.03
C HIS A 337 -1.27 21.03 -17.98
N THR A 338 -0.87 20.45 -19.11
CA THR A 338 -0.32 19.09 -19.17
C THR A 338 1.14 19.15 -19.61
N ILE A 339 2.07 18.82 -18.72
CA ILE A 339 3.52 18.74 -18.98
C ILE A 339 3.91 17.27 -19.05
N HIS A 340 4.15 16.74 -20.26
CA HIS A 340 4.32 15.30 -20.48
C HIS A 340 5.56 14.91 -21.29
N ASN A 341 6.34 13.92 -20.80
CA ASN A 341 7.44 13.30 -21.55
C ASN A 341 8.51 14.31 -22.04
N ASN A 342 8.69 15.43 -21.34
CA ASN A 342 9.77 16.37 -21.61
C ASN A 342 11.07 15.86 -20.98
N ASP A 343 12.20 16.20 -21.61
CA ASP A 343 13.54 15.86 -21.15
C ASP A 343 14.24 17.16 -20.71
N CYS A 344 14.27 17.40 -19.40
CA CYS A 344 14.76 18.65 -18.77
C CYS A 344 16.07 18.40 -17.99
N GLY A 345 16.87 19.44 -17.74
CA GLY A 345 18.05 19.28 -16.90
C GLY A 345 19.14 20.33 -17.00
N THR A 346 20.07 20.27 -16.04
CA THR A 346 21.25 21.17 -15.98
C THR A 346 20.85 22.65 -15.92
N THR A 347 20.12 23.07 -14.88
CA THR A 347 19.79 24.50 -14.72
C THR A 347 21.01 25.35 -14.36
N THR A 348 21.13 26.54 -14.97
CA THR A 348 22.25 27.47 -14.74
C THR A 348 21.80 28.79 -14.13
N GLY A 349 22.31 29.12 -12.94
CA GLY A 349 22.26 30.47 -12.38
C GLY A 349 21.17 30.73 -11.35
N LEU A 350 20.09 29.93 -11.32
CA LEU A 350 19.07 29.97 -10.27
C LEU A 350 19.25 28.75 -9.35
N ILE A 351 19.98 28.96 -8.25
CA ILE A 351 20.34 27.90 -7.28
C ILE A 351 19.17 27.37 -6.45
N ASP A 352 17.98 27.94 -6.57
CA ASP A 352 16.85 27.72 -5.67
C ASP A 352 15.55 27.27 -6.40
N ALA A 353 15.61 27.03 -7.72
CA ALA A 353 14.44 26.75 -8.56
C ALA A 353 14.47 25.35 -9.22
N GLY A 354 13.29 24.79 -9.47
CA GLY A 354 13.12 23.52 -10.18
C GLY A 354 13.31 23.62 -11.70
N SER A 355 13.79 22.55 -12.35
CA SER A 355 13.79 22.44 -13.82
C SER A 355 12.39 22.55 -14.41
N ILE A 356 11.40 21.92 -13.75
CA ILE A 356 9.97 22.13 -13.99
C ILE A 356 9.41 22.82 -12.74
N SER A 357 8.98 24.07 -12.86
CA SER A 357 8.55 24.90 -11.72
C SER A 357 7.12 25.40 -11.88
N LEU A 358 6.31 25.24 -10.82
CA LEU A 358 4.93 25.72 -10.72
C LEU A 358 4.83 26.79 -9.63
N ASP A 359 4.80 28.06 -10.03
CA ASP A 359 4.59 29.23 -9.16
C ASP A 359 3.12 29.67 -9.20
N ASN A 360 2.43 29.60 -8.05
CA ASN A 360 1.01 29.93 -7.90
C ASN A 360 0.12 29.31 -9.01
N SER A 361 0.45 28.09 -9.42
CA SER A 361 -0.12 27.39 -10.58
C SER A 361 -0.80 26.09 -10.17
N ASN A 362 -1.96 25.81 -10.75
CA ASN A 362 -2.94 24.89 -10.15
C ASN A 362 -3.50 23.87 -11.16
N ASN A 363 -4.09 22.79 -10.65
CA ASN A 363 -4.82 21.78 -11.44
C ASN A 363 -4.03 21.16 -12.61
N SER A 364 -2.70 21.25 -12.60
CA SER A 364 -1.84 20.86 -13.72
C SER A 364 -1.29 19.43 -13.53
N ILE A 365 -1.10 18.72 -14.63
CA ILE A 365 -0.61 17.34 -14.66
C ILE A 365 0.83 17.36 -15.19
N ILE A 366 1.76 16.84 -14.40
CA ILE A 366 3.19 16.76 -14.71
C ILE A 366 3.57 15.29 -14.70
N THR A 367 3.69 14.67 -15.88
CA THR A 367 3.78 13.21 -15.97
C THR A 367 4.75 12.65 -16.99
N GLY A 368 5.51 11.62 -16.60
CA GLY A 368 6.46 10.93 -17.50
C GLY A 368 7.67 11.76 -17.93
N ASN A 369 7.95 12.90 -17.29
CA ASN A 369 9.11 13.73 -17.63
C ASN A 369 10.40 13.12 -17.07
N HIS A 370 11.51 13.27 -17.78
CA HIS A 370 12.86 12.96 -17.30
C HIS A 370 13.54 14.26 -16.93
N VAL A 371 14.13 14.32 -15.73
CA VAL A 371 14.83 15.50 -15.23
C VAL A 371 16.16 15.09 -14.61
N GLU A 372 17.27 15.64 -15.09
CA GLU A 372 18.62 15.26 -14.63
C GLU A 372 19.56 16.44 -14.40
N ASN A 373 20.52 16.28 -13.47
CA ASN A 373 21.58 17.26 -13.19
C ASN A 373 21.07 18.66 -12.80
N SER A 374 19.85 18.75 -12.28
CA SER A 374 19.25 19.98 -11.77
C SER A 374 19.26 20.02 -10.25
N PHE A 375 19.22 21.24 -9.70
CA PHE A 375 19.25 21.45 -8.25
C PHE A 375 17.97 20.93 -7.58
N ILE A 376 16.81 21.34 -8.10
CA ILE A 376 15.52 20.69 -7.88
C ILE A 376 15.02 20.17 -9.22
N CYS A 377 14.46 18.96 -9.28
CA CYS A 377 13.91 18.43 -10.53
C CYS A 377 12.52 19.03 -10.84
N ILE A 378 11.57 18.89 -9.92
CA ILE A 378 10.20 19.39 -10.07
C ILE A 378 9.78 20.12 -8.80
N GLU A 379 9.18 21.31 -8.89
CA GLU A 379 8.62 22.02 -7.73
C GLU A 379 7.19 22.55 -7.93
N ALA A 380 6.44 22.60 -6.82
CA ALA A 380 5.20 23.36 -6.67
C ALA A 380 5.35 24.33 -5.48
N THR A 381 5.11 25.61 -5.72
CA THR A 381 5.41 26.69 -4.75
C THR A 381 4.31 27.76 -4.65
N ARG A 382 4.33 28.55 -3.57
CA ARG A 382 3.56 29.80 -3.42
C ARG A 382 2.05 29.69 -3.71
N GLY A 383 1.38 28.69 -3.16
CA GLY A 383 -0.06 28.48 -3.35
C GLY A 383 -0.43 27.48 -4.44
N SER A 384 0.53 27.01 -5.25
CA SER A 384 0.31 25.95 -6.24
C SER A 384 -0.36 24.73 -5.63
N SER A 385 -1.54 24.35 -6.13
CA SER A 385 -2.40 23.34 -5.51
C SER A 385 -3.14 22.47 -6.51
N HIS A 386 -3.57 21.29 -6.06
CA HIS A 386 -4.32 20.33 -6.87
C HIS A 386 -3.56 19.86 -8.13
N ASN A 387 -2.22 19.94 -8.12
CA ASN A 387 -1.40 19.42 -9.21
C ASN A 387 -1.10 17.93 -8.99
N GLU A 388 -1.02 17.19 -10.09
CA GLU A 388 -0.66 15.78 -10.12
C GLU A 388 0.75 15.65 -10.70
N ILE A 389 1.72 15.27 -9.86
CA ILE A 389 3.11 15.01 -10.25
C ILE A 389 3.31 13.50 -10.24
N ALA A 390 3.23 12.85 -11.41
CA ALA A 390 3.18 11.39 -11.47
C ALA A 390 4.09 10.74 -12.53
N ASN A 391 4.65 9.56 -12.26
CA ASN A 391 5.46 8.79 -13.22
C ASN A 391 6.72 9.53 -13.76
N ASN A 392 7.21 10.59 -13.09
CA ASN A 392 8.41 11.30 -13.53
C ASN A 392 9.68 10.59 -13.02
N THR A 393 10.80 10.80 -13.72
CA THR A 393 12.12 10.31 -13.31
C THR A 393 13.04 11.49 -13.01
N CYS A 394 13.58 11.54 -11.80
CA CYS A 394 14.34 12.65 -11.24
C CYS A 394 15.73 12.16 -10.80
N PHE A 395 16.78 12.55 -11.54
CA PHE A 395 18.18 12.32 -11.19
C PHE A 395 18.80 13.62 -10.68
N LEU A 396 18.74 13.79 -9.36
CA LEU A 396 18.93 15.08 -8.68
C LEU A 396 20.38 15.36 -8.24
N TYR A 397 20.67 16.64 -7.98
CA TYR A 397 21.90 17.11 -7.32
C TYR A 397 21.66 17.67 -5.90
N LEU A 398 20.39 17.96 -5.52
CA LEU A 398 20.02 18.23 -4.12
C LEU A 398 18.56 17.86 -3.79
N GLY A 399 17.61 18.12 -4.69
CA GLY A 399 16.18 17.90 -4.47
C GLY A 399 15.50 17.20 -5.65
N GLY A 400 14.67 16.21 -5.37
CA GLY A 400 13.83 15.55 -6.38
C GLY A 400 12.55 16.35 -6.65
N ILE A 401 11.51 16.06 -5.88
CA ILE A 401 10.18 16.69 -6.03
C ILE A 401 9.86 17.49 -4.77
N VAL A 402 9.55 18.78 -4.92
CA VAL A 402 9.34 19.70 -3.80
C VAL A 402 7.94 20.34 -3.84
N ALA A 403 7.20 20.29 -2.73
CA ALA A 403 5.96 21.02 -2.51
C ALA A 403 6.13 21.94 -1.30
N TRP A 404 6.32 23.24 -1.53
CA TRP A 404 6.74 24.19 -0.49
C TRP A 404 6.10 25.57 -0.54
N TYR A 405 6.38 26.38 0.49
CA TYR A 405 5.83 27.73 0.67
C TYR A 405 4.31 27.82 0.54
N GLY A 406 3.61 26.86 1.16
CA GLY A 406 2.16 26.76 1.14
C GLY A 406 1.61 26.28 -0.20
N ALA A 407 2.05 25.11 -0.67
CA ALA A 407 1.55 24.43 -1.87
C ALA A 407 0.67 23.21 -1.49
N PRO A 408 -0.58 23.42 -1.03
CA PRO A 408 -1.40 22.34 -0.47
C PRO A 408 -2.10 21.48 -1.53
N TYR A 409 -2.67 20.34 -1.13
CA TYR A 409 -3.50 19.47 -1.98
C TYR A 409 -2.80 18.92 -3.24
N ASN A 410 -1.47 18.91 -3.30
CA ASN A 410 -0.74 18.30 -4.42
C ASN A 410 -0.59 16.78 -4.20
N THR A 411 -0.60 16.03 -5.31
CA THR A 411 -0.46 14.57 -5.31
C THR A 411 0.83 14.20 -6.03
N ILE A 412 1.71 13.46 -5.35
CA ILE A 412 3.02 13.03 -5.85
C ILE A 412 2.99 11.49 -5.91
N THR A 413 2.87 10.92 -7.11
CA THR A 413 2.55 9.49 -7.29
C THR A 413 3.47 8.73 -8.25
N ASN A 414 3.98 7.58 -7.84
CA ASN A 414 4.74 6.67 -8.72
C ASN A 414 5.93 7.34 -9.45
N ASN A 415 6.56 8.35 -8.84
CA ASN A 415 7.78 8.95 -9.38
C ASN A 415 9.01 8.14 -8.95
N THR A 416 10.08 8.18 -9.74
CA THR A 416 11.39 7.65 -9.37
C THR A 416 12.35 8.80 -9.11
N CYS A 417 12.75 8.99 -7.86
CA CYS A 417 13.83 9.89 -7.45
C CYS A 417 15.06 9.05 -7.07
N ASP A 418 16.22 9.47 -7.56
CA ASP A 418 17.50 8.80 -7.33
C ASP A 418 18.62 9.85 -7.26
N SER A 419 19.25 10.00 -6.09
CA SER A 419 20.41 10.89 -5.95
C SER A 419 21.72 10.16 -6.25
N GLN A 420 22.77 10.94 -6.52
CA GLN A 420 24.16 10.47 -6.54
C GLN A 420 24.99 11.07 -5.39
N TRP A 421 24.36 11.83 -4.47
CA TRP A 421 25.00 12.64 -3.43
C TRP A 421 24.30 12.46 -2.07
N SER A 422 25.10 12.27 -1.02
CA SER A 422 24.64 11.90 0.32
C SER A 422 24.09 13.07 1.16
N GLY A 423 23.59 14.15 0.54
CA GLY A 423 23.15 15.38 1.19
C GLY A 423 21.72 15.81 0.83
N ASP A 424 20.99 14.93 0.15
CA ASP A 424 19.88 15.29 -0.72
C ASP A 424 18.51 14.83 -0.18
N VAL A 425 17.41 15.37 -0.72
CA VAL A 425 16.04 14.97 -0.38
C VAL A 425 15.25 14.57 -1.64
N ASP A 426 14.77 13.33 -1.70
CA ASP A 426 14.03 12.85 -2.88
C ASP A 426 12.65 13.49 -3.02
N ILE A 427 11.89 13.62 -1.93
CA ILE A 427 10.58 14.27 -1.89
C ILE A 427 10.46 15.14 -0.63
N PHE A 428 10.18 16.43 -0.79
CA PHE A 428 10.08 17.39 0.31
C PHE A 428 8.73 18.12 0.33
N VAL A 429 8.04 18.08 1.47
CA VAL A 429 6.73 18.73 1.70
C VAL A 429 6.84 19.73 2.86
N GLU A 430 6.99 21.01 2.57
CA GLU A 430 7.23 22.05 3.59
C GLU A 430 6.09 23.06 3.65
N THR A 431 5.54 23.32 4.84
CA THR A 431 4.38 24.23 5.07
C THR A 431 3.16 23.95 4.17
N SER A 432 3.05 22.73 3.63
CA SER A 432 2.19 22.36 2.50
C SER A 432 1.25 21.22 2.89
N SER A 433 0.14 21.60 3.52
CA SER A 433 -0.83 20.66 4.10
C SER A 433 -1.71 19.96 3.06
N TYR A 434 -2.29 18.81 3.43
CA TYR A 434 -3.17 17.97 2.58
C TYR A 434 -2.51 17.36 1.34
N CYS A 435 -1.17 17.30 1.28
CA CYS A 435 -0.46 16.63 0.20
C CYS A 435 -0.47 15.09 0.38
N THR A 436 -0.47 14.37 -0.74
CA THR A 436 -0.37 12.90 -0.77
C THR A 436 0.87 12.47 -1.52
N VAL A 437 1.69 11.63 -0.90
CA VAL A 437 2.93 11.06 -1.48
C VAL A 437 2.75 9.55 -1.51
N THR A 438 2.54 8.96 -2.68
CA THR A 438 2.15 7.54 -2.78
C THR A 438 2.84 6.77 -3.89
N GLU A 439 3.17 5.50 -3.68
CA GLU A 439 3.78 4.60 -4.67
C GLU A 439 5.15 5.07 -5.24
N ASN A 440 5.79 6.11 -4.68
CA ASN A 440 7.06 6.63 -5.21
C ASN A 440 8.24 5.73 -4.84
N LYS A 441 9.27 5.74 -5.69
CA LYS A 441 10.55 5.08 -5.45
C LYS A 441 11.64 6.15 -5.22
N CYS A 442 12.33 6.04 -4.09
CA CYS A 442 13.29 7.04 -3.60
C CYS A 442 14.57 6.33 -3.12
N ASN A 443 15.76 6.72 -3.60
CA ASN A 443 17.01 6.00 -3.33
C ASN A 443 18.25 6.91 -3.24
N HIS A 444 19.26 6.46 -2.48
CA HIS A 444 20.62 7.03 -2.40
C HIS A 444 20.72 8.48 -1.87
N SER A 445 19.68 8.98 -1.21
CA SER A 445 19.57 10.35 -0.70
C SER A 445 19.84 10.46 0.81
N MET A 446 20.05 11.68 1.34
CA MET A 446 20.18 11.88 2.79
C MET A 446 18.86 11.55 3.49
N PHE A 447 17.78 12.04 2.90
CA PHE A 447 16.42 11.66 3.24
C PHE A 447 15.66 11.24 1.99
N ASN A 448 14.80 10.22 2.06
CA ASN A 448 13.90 9.95 0.95
C ASN A 448 12.69 10.89 1.00
N ILE A 449 11.83 10.79 2.02
CA ILE A 449 10.61 11.60 2.12
C ILE A 449 10.65 12.44 3.40
N VAL A 450 10.57 13.77 3.26
CA VAL A 450 10.57 14.71 4.40
C VAL A 450 9.33 15.59 4.37
N SER A 451 8.70 15.78 5.52
CA SER A 451 7.56 16.68 5.70
C SER A 451 7.73 17.57 6.92
N ILE A 452 7.77 18.89 6.72
CA ILE A 452 8.00 19.89 7.77
C ILE A 452 6.83 20.89 7.84
N GLU A 453 6.37 21.21 9.06
CA GLU A 453 5.28 22.18 9.35
C GLU A 453 3.99 21.93 8.52
N SER A 454 3.72 20.68 8.18
CA SER A 454 2.65 20.27 7.26
C SER A 454 1.65 19.31 7.91
N ASN A 455 0.36 19.54 7.66
CA ASN A 455 -0.74 18.85 8.34
C ASN A 455 -1.58 18.04 7.33
N ASN A 456 -2.24 16.97 7.78
CA ASN A 456 -3.05 16.09 6.94
C ASN A 456 -2.28 15.50 5.74
N VAL A 457 -0.98 15.27 5.90
CA VAL A 457 -0.13 14.67 4.86
C VAL A 457 -0.18 13.15 4.97
N SER A 458 -0.29 12.48 3.82
CA SER A 458 -0.31 11.02 3.73
C SER A 458 0.87 10.51 2.91
N VAL A 459 1.64 9.58 3.47
CA VAL A 459 2.79 8.91 2.85
C VAL A 459 2.48 7.41 2.79
N VAL A 460 2.10 6.90 1.61
CA VAL A 460 1.45 5.59 1.45
C VAL A 460 2.16 4.72 0.39
N ASP A 461 2.45 3.47 0.72
CA ASP A 461 2.95 2.45 -0.22
C ASP A 461 4.22 2.86 -1.02
N ASN A 462 5.07 3.74 -0.48
CA ASN A 462 6.34 4.17 -1.11
C ASN A 462 7.49 3.18 -0.83
N LEU A 463 8.50 3.21 -1.70
CA LEU A 463 9.70 2.38 -1.68
C LEU A 463 10.94 3.27 -1.41
N CYS A 464 11.51 3.21 -0.20
CA CYS A 464 12.53 4.15 0.29
C CYS A 464 13.81 3.42 0.73
N TYR A 465 14.92 3.59 0.01
CA TYR A 465 16.16 2.84 0.27
C TYR A 465 17.44 3.69 0.27
N GLU A 466 18.49 3.14 0.89
CA GLU A 466 19.87 3.65 0.82
C GLU A 466 20.02 5.08 1.36
N THR A 467 19.55 5.32 2.61
CA THR A 467 19.60 6.63 3.27
C THR A 467 20.76 6.82 4.21
N THR A 468 21.30 8.04 4.27
CA THR A 468 22.32 8.41 5.27
C THR A 468 21.75 8.96 6.57
N GLU A 469 20.51 9.48 6.59
CA GLU A 469 19.83 9.95 7.81
C GLU A 469 18.48 9.27 8.07
N ALA A 470 17.43 9.56 7.30
CA ALA A 470 16.12 8.93 7.50
C ALA A 470 15.33 8.64 6.21
N GLY A 471 14.68 7.49 6.14
CA GLY A 471 13.79 7.12 5.03
C GLY A 471 12.55 8.03 4.95
N ILE A 472 11.77 8.11 6.03
CA ILE A 472 10.62 9.03 6.12
C ILE A 472 10.77 9.86 7.39
N TRP A 473 10.77 11.19 7.29
CA TRP A 473 10.84 12.09 8.44
C TRP A 473 9.71 13.13 8.43
N PHE A 474 8.95 13.18 9.53
CA PHE A 474 8.03 14.25 9.85
C PHE A 474 8.56 15.08 11.01
N SER A 475 8.55 16.41 10.84
CA SER A 475 8.84 17.37 11.91
C SER A 475 7.71 18.40 12.00
N ILE A 476 7.09 18.54 13.17
CA ILE A 476 5.99 19.48 13.46
C ILE A 476 4.77 19.23 12.54
N GLY A 477 3.96 18.22 12.85
CA GLY A 477 2.80 17.82 12.03
C GLY A 477 1.53 17.49 12.82
N TYR A 478 0.36 17.75 12.23
CA TYR A 478 -0.95 17.41 12.79
C TYR A 478 -1.75 16.54 11.82
N HIS A 479 -2.25 15.39 12.28
CA HIS A 479 -2.83 14.32 11.45
C HIS A 479 -1.88 13.87 10.33
N VAL A 480 -1.00 12.92 10.66
CA VAL A 480 -0.03 12.35 9.72
C VAL A 480 -0.35 10.87 9.52
N LEU A 481 -0.37 10.41 8.28
CA LEU A 481 -0.53 8.99 7.93
C LEU A 481 0.72 8.48 7.21
N ILE A 482 1.36 7.45 7.77
CA ILE A 482 2.48 6.74 7.14
C ILE A 482 2.07 5.27 7.06
N LYS A 483 1.69 4.79 5.88
CA LYS A 483 1.09 3.45 5.73
C LYS A 483 1.72 2.61 4.61
N GLY A 484 1.98 1.33 4.88
CA GLY A 484 2.32 0.34 3.84
C GLY A 484 3.65 0.57 3.11
N ASN A 485 4.43 1.56 3.53
CA ASN A 485 5.72 1.87 2.92
C ASN A 485 6.71 0.75 3.21
N THR A 486 7.64 0.51 2.28
CA THR A 486 8.74 -0.43 2.43
C THR A 486 10.06 0.34 2.45
N LEU A 487 10.79 0.23 3.57
CA LEU A 487 12.01 0.99 3.84
C LEU A 487 13.19 0.06 4.12
N GLY A 488 14.39 0.38 3.62
CA GLY A 488 15.57 -0.37 4.04
C GLY A 488 16.94 0.18 3.68
N ASN A 489 17.98 -0.41 4.27
CA ASN A 489 19.39 -0.05 4.10
C ASN A 489 19.67 1.42 4.45
N GLY A 490 19.79 1.77 5.73
CA GLY A 490 20.10 3.17 6.07
C GLY A 490 20.49 3.44 7.53
N SER A 491 20.35 4.71 7.92
CA SER A 491 20.55 5.18 9.29
C SER A 491 19.26 5.04 10.12
N THR A 492 18.16 5.72 9.74
CA THR A 492 16.86 5.61 10.41
C THR A 492 15.74 5.32 9.40
N GLY A 493 14.74 4.52 9.79
CA GLY A 493 13.60 4.19 8.93
C GLY A 493 12.56 5.32 8.89
N ILE A 494 11.68 5.36 9.89
CA ILE A 494 10.59 6.33 10.01
C ILE A 494 10.81 7.20 11.25
N VAL A 495 10.70 8.52 11.14
CA VAL A 495 10.84 9.48 12.25
C VAL A 495 9.59 10.36 12.36
N LEU A 496 9.01 10.44 13.56
CA LEU A 496 7.99 11.41 13.94
C LEU A 496 8.51 12.33 15.07
N GLU A 497 8.83 13.57 14.73
CA GLU A 497 9.24 14.64 15.66
C GLU A 497 8.13 15.68 15.81
N ASP A 498 7.75 16.01 17.05
CA ASP A 498 6.71 17.01 17.34
C ASP A 498 5.34 16.72 16.66
N VAL A 499 5.03 15.44 16.38
CA VAL A 499 3.81 15.03 15.65
C VAL A 499 2.64 14.71 16.58
N VAL A 500 1.48 15.25 16.24
CA VAL A 500 0.22 15.10 16.96
C VAL A 500 -0.82 14.37 16.09
N TYR A 501 -1.39 13.27 16.59
CA TYR A 501 -2.22 12.35 15.80
C TYR A 501 -1.49 11.72 14.59
N GLY A 502 -0.23 11.30 14.78
CA GLY A 502 0.50 10.49 13.80
C GLY A 502 0.03 9.03 13.80
N SER A 503 -0.07 8.40 12.63
CA SER A 503 -0.45 6.99 12.47
C SER A 503 0.55 6.28 11.56
N VAL A 504 1.36 5.39 12.13
CA VAL A 504 2.37 4.59 11.42
C VAL A 504 1.86 3.16 11.33
N LEU A 505 1.31 2.78 10.17
CA LEU A 505 0.48 1.59 9.99
C LEU A 505 1.06 0.62 8.95
N ASP A 506 1.16 -0.67 9.26
CA ASP A 506 1.43 -1.73 8.28
C ASP A 506 2.71 -1.54 7.43
N ASN A 507 3.72 -0.78 7.89
CA ASN A 507 4.96 -0.54 7.13
C ASN A 507 5.96 -1.70 7.34
N THR A 508 6.82 -1.92 6.34
CA THR A 508 7.95 -2.86 6.41
C THR A 508 9.27 -2.10 6.48
N VAL A 509 10.10 -2.39 7.48
CA VAL A 509 11.35 -1.65 7.76
C VAL A 509 12.48 -2.65 8.02
N SER A 510 13.59 -2.58 7.28
CA SER A 510 14.68 -3.55 7.39
C SER A 510 16.10 -2.99 7.24
N ASN A 511 17.07 -3.53 7.98
CA ASN A 511 18.51 -3.24 7.84
C ASN A 511 18.89 -1.76 8.07
N PHE A 512 18.62 -1.27 9.27
CA PHE A 512 19.04 0.06 9.74
C PHE A 512 20.12 -0.09 10.82
N THR A 513 21.39 0.04 10.42
CA THR A 513 22.56 -0.37 11.23
C THR A 513 23.69 0.67 11.33
N ALA A 514 23.53 1.88 10.79
CA ALA A 514 24.57 2.92 10.80
C ALA A 514 24.77 3.61 12.16
N THR A 515 26.01 3.74 12.62
CA THR A 515 26.34 4.09 14.02
C THR A 515 26.33 5.60 14.36
N TRP A 516 25.40 6.40 13.82
CA TRP A 516 25.32 7.84 14.16
C TRP A 516 24.67 8.10 15.52
N MET A 517 24.92 9.30 16.08
CA MET A 517 24.59 9.63 17.47
C MET A 517 23.07 9.76 17.69
N GLY A 518 22.47 8.66 18.13
CA GLY A 518 21.03 8.48 18.31
C GLY A 518 20.66 6.99 18.28
N GLY A 519 21.43 6.20 17.51
CA GLY A 519 21.19 4.78 17.31
C GLY A 519 20.30 4.54 16.08
N PRO A 520 20.71 3.69 15.13
CA PRO A 520 19.96 3.50 13.90
C PRO A 520 18.66 2.74 14.19
N THR A 521 17.54 3.39 13.95
CA THR A 521 16.24 2.97 14.48
C THR A 521 15.26 2.68 13.35
N GLY A 522 14.45 1.62 13.48
CA GLY A 522 13.40 1.30 12.52
C GLY A 522 12.30 2.36 12.51
N ILE A 523 11.66 2.61 13.67
CA ILE A 523 10.65 3.66 13.86
C ILE A 523 10.97 4.48 15.12
N HIS A 524 11.21 5.78 14.98
CA HIS A 524 11.50 6.72 16.07
C HIS A 524 10.34 7.71 16.26
N LEU A 525 9.83 7.82 17.48
CA LEU A 525 8.88 8.84 17.90
C LEU A 525 9.51 9.72 18.99
N THR A 526 9.54 11.04 18.78
CA THR A 526 10.08 12.00 19.75
C THR A 526 9.13 13.18 19.94
N ASN A 527 8.77 13.45 21.19
CA ASN A 527 7.72 14.41 21.58
C ASN A 527 6.37 14.21 20.84
N ALA A 528 6.01 12.95 20.54
CA ALA A 528 4.77 12.62 19.85
C ALA A 528 3.58 12.61 20.83
N TYR A 529 2.42 13.09 20.38
CA TYR A 529 1.21 13.15 21.20
C TYR A 529 0.00 12.48 20.52
N ASN A 530 -0.60 11.51 21.22
CA ASN A 530 -1.80 10.80 20.77
C ASN A 530 -1.62 10.14 19.39
N SER A 531 -0.44 9.55 19.18
CA SER A 531 0.01 8.91 17.93
C SER A 531 0.06 7.39 18.09
N SER A 532 0.03 6.65 16.98
CA SER A 532 -0.03 5.18 16.99
C SER A 532 0.98 4.55 16.03
N VAL A 533 1.52 3.39 16.43
CA VAL A 533 2.41 2.54 15.65
C VAL A 533 1.78 1.15 15.65
N VAL A 534 1.19 0.73 14.54
CA VAL A 534 0.36 -0.48 14.47
C VAL A 534 0.69 -1.37 13.29
N GLY A 535 0.81 -2.69 13.50
CA GLY A 535 0.92 -3.67 12.42
C GLY A 535 2.25 -3.66 11.63
N ASN A 536 3.25 -2.89 12.06
CA ASN A 536 4.51 -2.75 11.32
C ASN A 536 5.41 -3.99 11.50
N HIS A 537 6.18 -4.31 10.45
CA HIS A 537 7.16 -5.39 10.44
C HIS A 537 8.58 -4.81 10.37
N ILE A 538 9.38 -5.03 11.42
CA ILE A 538 10.65 -4.32 11.63
C ILE A 538 11.76 -5.33 11.92
N THR A 539 12.82 -5.31 11.10
CA THR A 539 13.86 -6.34 11.11
C THR A 539 15.27 -5.78 10.94
N GLU A 540 16.27 -6.48 11.47
CA GLU A 540 17.70 -6.15 11.26
C GLU A 540 18.07 -4.67 11.60
N CYS A 541 17.34 -4.03 12.52
CA CYS A 541 17.63 -2.67 13.01
C CYS A 541 18.40 -2.73 14.34
N ASN A 542 19.06 -1.63 14.76
CA ASN A 542 19.58 -1.58 16.13
C ASN A 542 18.41 -1.47 17.12
N VAL A 543 17.56 -0.45 17.05
CA VAL A 543 16.29 -0.43 17.79
C VAL A 543 15.14 -0.57 16.81
N ALA A 544 14.21 -1.50 17.04
CA ALA A 544 13.06 -1.67 16.16
C ALA A 544 12.09 -0.47 16.27
N ILE A 545 11.65 -0.16 17.49
CA ILE A 545 10.80 1.01 17.79
C ILE A 545 11.39 1.76 18.98
N TYR A 546 11.77 3.02 18.81
CA TYR A 546 12.23 3.91 19.88
C TYR A 546 11.22 5.04 20.09
N MET A 547 10.79 5.28 21.32
CA MET A 547 9.85 6.32 21.70
C MET A 547 10.39 7.12 22.89
N GLU A 548 10.51 8.43 22.72
CA GLU A 548 10.94 9.33 23.80
C GLU A 548 10.01 10.53 23.98
N GLN A 549 9.95 11.03 25.22
CA GLN A 549 9.25 12.28 25.60
C GLN A 549 7.78 12.36 25.14
N SER A 550 7.16 11.21 24.86
CA SER A 550 5.87 11.12 24.18
C SER A 550 4.72 10.84 25.17
N SER A 551 3.48 11.07 24.74
CA SER A 551 2.27 10.94 25.56
C SER A 551 1.09 10.37 24.79
N LYS A 552 0.24 9.58 25.45
CA LYS A 552 -0.98 8.97 24.88
C LYS A 552 -0.74 8.15 23.62
N CYS A 553 0.47 7.62 23.46
CA CYS A 553 0.86 6.88 22.28
C CYS A 553 0.68 5.38 22.46
N ASN A 554 0.34 4.69 21.37
CA ASN A 554 0.04 3.27 21.40
C ASN A 554 0.88 2.50 20.36
N ILE A 555 1.54 1.44 20.81
CA ILE A 555 2.37 0.54 20.01
C ILE A 555 1.66 -0.82 20.01
N THR A 556 0.98 -1.20 18.93
CA THR A 556 0.09 -2.38 18.90
C THR A 556 0.31 -3.33 17.74
N ASP A 557 0.23 -4.64 17.97
CA ASP A 557 0.25 -5.67 16.90
C ASP A 557 1.50 -5.58 15.97
N ASN A 558 2.62 -4.99 16.41
CA ASN A 558 3.86 -4.90 15.62
C ASN A 558 4.72 -6.17 15.76
N THR A 559 5.53 -6.45 14.74
CA THR A 559 6.43 -7.62 14.67
C THR A 559 7.87 -7.15 14.56
N CYS A 560 8.68 -7.37 15.59
CA CYS A 560 10.08 -6.97 15.68
C CYS A 560 10.99 -8.23 15.73
N ILE A 561 11.75 -8.53 14.68
CA ILE A 561 12.56 -9.76 14.57
C ILE A 561 14.03 -9.45 14.22
N ASP A 562 14.99 -10.15 14.81
CA ASP A 562 16.44 -10.02 14.49
C ASP A 562 16.98 -8.58 14.64
N ASN A 563 16.45 -7.82 15.60
CA ASN A 563 16.93 -6.47 15.94
C ASN A 563 17.92 -6.54 17.13
N GLN A 564 18.74 -5.52 17.35
CA GLN A 564 19.54 -5.50 18.59
C GLN A 564 18.62 -5.33 19.81
N ASP A 565 17.75 -4.33 19.81
CA ASP A 565 16.67 -4.10 20.75
C ASP A 565 15.31 -4.02 20.03
N GLY A 566 14.25 -4.49 20.68
CA GLY A 566 12.89 -4.43 20.16
C GLY A 566 12.24 -3.06 20.37
N ILE A 567 11.45 -2.92 21.43
CA ILE A 567 10.67 -1.70 21.73
C ILE A 567 11.30 -0.96 22.91
N PHE A 568 11.78 0.26 22.69
CA PHE A 568 12.34 1.14 23.71
C PHE A 568 11.38 2.32 23.96
N VAL A 569 10.87 2.46 25.18
CA VAL A 569 10.13 3.66 25.62
C VAL A 569 10.87 4.36 26.76
N VAL A 570 11.18 5.64 26.60
CA VAL A 570 12.00 6.42 27.55
C VAL A 570 11.47 7.82 27.83
N ILE A 571 11.59 8.29 29.08
CA ILE A 571 11.21 9.65 29.54
C ILE A 571 9.77 10.05 29.10
N SER A 572 8.91 9.05 28.86
CA SER A 572 7.60 9.24 28.26
C SER A 572 6.54 9.29 29.36
N ASN A 573 5.54 10.15 29.18
CA ASN A 573 4.66 10.53 30.27
C ASN A 573 3.22 10.36 29.84
N PHE A 574 2.45 9.61 30.64
CA PHE A 574 0.98 9.53 30.60
C PHE A 574 0.40 8.72 29.42
N ASP A 575 -0.25 7.62 29.78
CA ASP A 575 -1.09 6.76 28.92
C ASP A 575 -0.33 6.15 27.72
N ILE A 576 0.85 5.57 27.98
CA ILE A 576 1.55 4.77 26.96
C ILE A 576 1.04 3.33 27.00
N VAL A 577 0.74 2.76 25.84
CA VAL A 577 0.28 1.37 25.71
C VAL A 577 1.17 0.62 24.73
N ILE A 578 1.62 -0.57 25.14
CA ILE A 578 2.40 -1.52 24.34
C ILE A 578 1.60 -2.84 24.35
N ASP A 579 0.86 -3.10 23.27
CA ASP A 579 -0.17 -4.15 23.20
C ASP A 579 0.09 -5.20 22.10
N LYS A 580 0.09 -6.49 22.43
CA LYS A 580 0.21 -7.62 21.47
C LYS A 580 1.41 -7.59 20.49
N ASN A 581 2.49 -6.90 20.81
CA ASN A 581 3.66 -6.90 19.94
C ASN A 581 4.40 -8.24 20.06
N TYR A 582 4.99 -8.70 18.95
CA TYR A 582 5.79 -9.92 18.88
C TYR A 582 7.27 -9.53 18.70
N CYS A 583 8.09 -9.77 19.72
CA CYS A 583 9.52 -9.50 19.70
C CYS A 583 10.32 -10.80 19.72
N HIS A 584 11.21 -11.00 18.75
CA HIS A 584 11.93 -12.25 18.55
C HIS A 584 13.40 -12.05 18.14
N LEU A 585 14.28 -12.93 18.61
CA LEU A 585 15.71 -12.94 18.26
C LEU A 585 16.42 -11.60 18.52
N THR A 586 15.99 -10.90 19.58
CA THR A 586 16.60 -9.63 20.00
C THR A 586 17.92 -9.86 20.74
N MET A 587 18.94 -9.05 20.45
CA MET A 587 20.31 -9.20 21.00
C MET A 587 20.54 -8.51 22.37
N GLY A 588 19.58 -7.73 22.86
CA GLY A 588 19.63 -7.01 24.13
C GLY A 588 18.30 -7.12 24.88
N TYR A 589 17.40 -6.16 24.65
CA TYR A 589 16.05 -6.09 25.23
C TYR A 589 14.97 -6.33 24.18
N ALA A 590 13.96 -7.14 24.48
CA ALA A 590 12.78 -7.24 23.62
C ALA A 590 11.81 -6.06 23.84
N ILE A 591 11.59 -5.67 25.10
CA ILE A 591 10.88 -4.44 25.49
C ILE A 591 11.62 -3.79 26.67
N ILE A 592 11.81 -2.47 26.62
CA ILE A 592 12.36 -1.68 27.73
C ILE A 592 11.51 -0.43 27.98
N VAL A 593 11.21 -0.16 29.25
CA VAL A 593 10.42 0.99 29.72
C VAL A 593 11.23 1.72 30.80
N ALA A 594 11.82 2.87 30.44
CA ALA A 594 12.73 3.62 31.31
C ALA A 594 12.22 5.05 31.61
N GLU A 595 12.37 5.55 32.83
CA GLU A 595 12.00 6.92 33.26
C GLU A 595 10.55 7.33 32.85
N THR A 596 9.65 6.35 32.74
CA THR A 596 8.35 6.48 32.07
C THR A 596 7.19 6.23 33.03
N TYR A 597 6.17 7.08 33.00
CA TYR A 597 5.04 7.04 33.95
C TYR A 597 3.71 6.73 33.28
N ASN A 598 2.94 5.80 33.89
CA ASN A 598 1.66 5.30 33.40
C ASN A 598 1.78 4.56 32.05
N CYS A 599 2.70 3.58 32.00
CA CYS A 599 2.83 2.64 30.88
C CYS A 599 2.04 1.36 31.15
N THR A 600 1.43 0.79 30.10
CA THR A 600 0.77 -0.52 30.11
C THR A 600 1.44 -1.43 29.09
N VAL A 601 2.01 -2.55 29.52
CA VAL A 601 2.58 -3.59 28.66
C VAL A 601 1.68 -4.82 28.73
N THR A 602 0.94 -5.12 27.66
CA THR A 602 -0.03 -6.22 27.70
C THR A 602 -0.11 -7.07 26.43
N ARG A 603 -0.36 -8.37 26.60
CA ARG A 603 -0.51 -9.36 25.50
C ARG A 603 0.71 -9.52 24.57
N ASN A 604 1.85 -8.91 24.90
CA ASN A 604 3.06 -9.02 24.10
C ASN A 604 3.68 -10.42 24.25
N VAL A 605 4.39 -10.87 23.22
CA VAL A 605 5.16 -12.12 23.22
C VAL A 605 6.61 -11.79 22.93
N CYS A 606 7.49 -11.99 23.92
CA CYS A 606 8.93 -11.81 23.76
C CYS A 606 9.62 -13.19 23.86
N THR A 607 10.46 -13.55 22.88
CA THR A 607 11.04 -14.90 22.86
C THR A 607 12.36 -15.03 22.10
N ASN A 608 13.28 -15.86 22.60
CA ASN A 608 14.66 -15.98 22.10
C ASN A 608 15.43 -14.64 22.19
N THR A 609 15.34 -13.93 23.33
CA THR A 609 16.18 -12.75 23.58
C THR A 609 17.50 -13.21 24.19
N THR A 610 18.62 -12.96 23.51
CA THR A 610 19.93 -13.51 23.87
C THR A 610 20.98 -12.41 23.81
N GLY A 611 21.99 -12.36 24.68
CA GLY A 611 23.06 -11.39 24.49
C GLY A 611 23.88 -11.08 25.73
N LEU A 612 24.15 -9.80 25.96
CA LEU A 612 24.75 -9.32 27.21
C LEU A 612 23.70 -9.09 28.30
N GLU A 613 22.49 -8.70 27.89
CA GLU A 613 21.35 -8.42 28.77
C GLU A 613 20.28 -9.53 28.68
N GLY A 614 19.82 -9.89 27.47
CA GLY A 614 18.94 -11.05 27.25
C GLY A 614 17.54 -10.94 27.87
N ILE A 615 16.98 -9.73 27.94
CA ILE A 615 15.80 -9.44 28.79
C ILE A 615 14.51 -9.28 27.95
N CYS A 616 13.46 -10.03 28.28
CA CYS A 616 12.15 -9.92 27.63
C CYS A 616 11.41 -8.60 27.96
N LEU A 617 11.43 -8.16 29.22
CA LEU A 617 10.92 -6.86 29.66
C LEU A 617 11.82 -6.24 30.74
N GLY A 618 12.45 -5.11 30.44
CA GLY A 618 13.18 -4.28 31.42
C GLY A 618 12.38 -3.05 31.84
N VAL A 619 12.27 -2.78 33.15
CA VAL A 619 11.53 -1.63 33.71
C VAL A 619 12.41 -0.85 34.68
N TYR A 620 12.82 0.38 34.34
CA TYR A 620 13.81 1.16 35.10
C TYR A 620 13.30 2.56 35.46
N ASP A 621 13.25 2.93 36.75
CA ASP A 621 12.71 4.24 37.22
C ASP A 621 11.34 4.60 36.60
N ALA A 622 10.46 3.59 36.48
CA ALA A 622 9.20 3.68 35.74
C ALA A 622 8.00 3.21 36.58
N GLN A 623 6.80 3.68 36.17
CA GLN A 623 5.52 3.12 36.57
C GLN A 623 4.92 2.36 35.39
N CYS A 624 4.93 1.03 35.47
CA CYS A 624 4.49 0.13 34.41
C CYS A 624 3.60 -0.98 34.97
N ASP A 625 2.42 -1.16 34.37
CA ASP A 625 1.57 -2.33 34.61
C ASP A 625 1.81 -3.34 33.48
N ALA A 626 2.17 -4.57 33.85
CA ALA A 626 2.51 -5.66 32.92
C ALA A 626 1.53 -6.81 33.08
N PHE A 627 0.68 -7.10 32.08
CA PHE A 627 -0.31 -8.18 32.19
C PHE A 627 -0.68 -8.90 30.91
N TRP A 628 -1.04 -10.19 31.00
CA TRP A 628 -1.33 -11.08 29.86
C TRP A 628 -0.17 -11.28 28.86
N ASN A 629 1.08 -10.95 29.22
CA ASN A 629 2.23 -11.15 28.33
C ASN A 629 2.81 -12.58 28.42
N GLU A 630 3.54 -13.02 27.40
CA GLU A 630 4.31 -14.26 27.41
C GLU A 630 5.81 -13.98 27.17
N PHE A 631 6.65 -14.33 28.14
CA PHE A 631 8.09 -14.06 28.14
C PHE A 631 8.87 -15.38 28.32
N ARG A 632 9.60 -15.82 27.29
CA ARG A 632 10.21 -17.16 27.29
C ARG A 632 11.48 -17.32 26.47
N LEU A 633 12.31 -18.30 26.83
CA LEU A 633 13.53 -18.68 26.08
C LEU A 633 14.54 -17.52 25.99
N SER A 634 14.67 -16.75 27.06
CA SER A 634 15.60 -15.62 27.17
C SER A 634 16.42 -15.71 28.47
N ASP A 635 17.40 -14.84 28.70
CA ASP A 635 18.16 -14.87 29.96
C ASP A 635 17.28 -14.45 31.14
N ILE A 636 16.48 -13.39 30.99
CA ILE A 636 15.55 -12.89 32.01
C ILE A 636 14.17 -12.62 31.41
N GLY A 637 13.12 -13.12 32.06
CA GLY A 637 11.73 -12.87 31.66
C GLY A 637 11.26 -11.44 31.95
N ILE A 638 11.42 -10.98 33.19
CA ILE A 638 11.20 -9.58 33.59
C ILE A 638 12.33 -9.14 34.52
N ASP A 639 12.94 -8.00 34.23
CA ASP A 639 13.81 -7.25 35.14
C ASP A 639 13.11 -5.96 35.57
N PHE A 640 12.89 -5.79 36.88
CA PHE A 640 12.06 -4.71 37.42
C PHE A 640 12.80 -3.89 38.49
N GLU A 641 13.29 -2.73 38.07
CA GLU A 641 13.88 -1.66 38.90
C GLU A 641 13.04 -0.37 38.84
N GLY A 642 11.71 -0.50 38.70
CA GLY A 642 10.79 0.63 38.59
C GLY A 642 10.57 1.41 39.89
N HIS A 643 9.37 1.94 40.09
CA HIS A 643 8.93 2.50 41.38
C HIS A 643 7.53 2.00 41.81
N LYS A 644 6.65 1.70 40.86
CA LYS A 644 5.30 1.14 41.08
C LYS A 644 4.87 0.28 39.89
N GLY A 645 3.99 -0.70 40.13
CA GLY A 645 3.36 -1.45 39.04
C GLY A 645 2.58 -2.67 39.49
N VAL A 646 1.72 -3.17 38.61
CA VAL A 646 1.06 -4.47 38.75
C VAL A 646 1.62 -5.43 37.71
N ILE A 647 2.18 -6.55 38.18
CA ILE A 647 2.62 -7.67 37.32
C ILE A 647 1.60 -8.79 37.50
N THR A 648 0.74 -9.03 36.50
CA THR A 648 -0.35 -10.00 36.68
C THR A 648 -0.77 -10.78 35.43
N HIS A 649 -1.18 -12.04 35.57
CA HIS A 649 -1.62 -12.89 34.45
C HIS A 649 -0.57 -13.08 33.34
N ASN A 650 0.73 -12.91 33.62
CA ASN A 650 1.81 -13.15 32.66
C ASN A 650 2.26 -14.62 32.70
N THR A 651 2.68 -15.14 31.56
CA THR A 651 3.32 -16.46 31.44
C THR A 651 4.83 -16.27 31.24
N ILE A 652 5.63 -16.63 32.24
CA ILE A 652 7.06 -16.37 32.30
C ILE A 652 7.78 -17.70 32.48
N LYS A 653 8.38 -18.22 31.41
CA LYS A 653 8.86 -19.61 31.40
C LYS A 653 10.12 -19.85 30.59
N ASP A 654 10.82 -20.94 30.88
CA ASP A 654 11.96 -21.41 30.08
C ASP A 654 13.10 -20.36 29.96
N ASN A 655 13.24 -19.44 30.92
CA ASN A 655 14.31 -18.42 30.91
C ASN A 655 15.57 -18.90 31.67
N GLU A 656 16.78 -18.63 31.16
CA GLU A 656 18.02 -19.26 31.63
C GLU A 656 18.42 -18.82 33.05
N LEU A 657 18.28 -17.54 33.39
CA LEU A 657 18.68 -17.00 34.69
C LEU A 657 17.47 -16.80 35.62
N PHE A 658 16.54 -15.92 35.23
CA PHE A 658 15.43 -15.51 36.09
C PHE A 658 14.10 -15.43 35.34
N GLY A 659 13.02 -15.90 35.95
CA GLY A 659 11.67 -15.56 35.49
C GLY A 659 11.38 -14.09 35.75
N LEU A 660 11.34 -13.69 37.02
CA LEU A 660 11.29 -12.29 37.46
C LEU A 660 12.47 -11.98 38.38
N TYR A 661 13.23 -10.95 38.06
CA TYR A 661 14.17 -10.28 38.97
C TYR A 661 13.61 -8.92 39.36
N ILE A 662 13.64 -8.58 40.65
CA ILE A 662 13.07 -7.35 41.17
C ILE A 662 13.97 -6.70 42.24
N LEU A 663 14.26 -5.41 42.08
CA LEU A 663 15.26 -4.67 42.85
C LEU A 663 14.74 -3.29 43.30
N GLY A 664 15.04 -2.90 44.54
CA GLY A 664 14.94 -1.50 44.98
C GLY A 664 13.76 -1.17 45.91
N LEU A 665 13.35 0.10 45.90
CA LEU A 665 12.27 0.63 46.77
C LEU A 665 10.97 0.73 45.98
N LEU A 666 10.20 -0.35 45.99
CA LEU A 666 9.10 -0.60 45.06
C LEU A 666 7.77 -0.84 45.77
N ASP A 667 6.68 -0.27 45.25
CA ASP A 667 5.30 -0.61 45.63
C ASP A 667 4.68 -1.36 44.45
N VAL A 668 5.01 -2.66 44.37
CA VAL A 668 4.70 -3.56 43.24
C VAL A 668 3.89 -4.76 43.72
N ASN A 669 2.85 -5.12 42.96
CA ASN A 669 1.98 -6.26 43.25
C ASN A 669 2.14 -7.33 42.16
N VAL A 670 2.63 -8.50 42.54
CA VAL A 670 2.89 -9.65 41.64
C VAL A 670 1.85 -10.73 41.94
N THR A 671 0.85 -10.91 41.08
CA THR A 671 -0.25 -11.86 41.34
C THR A 671 -0.76 -12.55 40.08
N TRP A 672 -1.25 -13.79 40.18
CA TRP A 672 -1.83 -14.54 39.05
C TRP A 672 -0.86 -14.83 37.89
N ASN A 673 0.45 -14.80 38.11
CA ASN A 673 1.46 -15.12 37.08
C ASN A 673 1.83 -16.61 37.10
N ILE A 674 2.35 -17.10 35.97
CA ILE A 674 2.98 -18.41 35.84
C ILE A 674 4.50 -18.22 35.77
N PHE A 675 5.22 -18.77 36.74
CA PHE A 675 6.68 -18.93 36.69
C PHE A 675 7.01 -20.41 36.50
N ASP A 676 7.38 -20.81 35.28
CA ASP A 676 7.58 -22.21 34.91
C ASP A 676 8.96 -22.51 34.32
N GLU A 677 9.62 -23.57 34.79
CA GLU A 677 10.93 -24.05 34.26
C GLU A 677 12.03 -22.98 34.01
N ASN A 678 11.99 -21.83 34.70
CA ASN A 678 13.07 -20.84 34.69
C ASN A 678 14.24 -21.29 35.58
N GLY A 679 15.47 -20.83 35.30
CA GLY A 679 16.66 -21.13 36.12
C GLY A 679 16.47 -20.80 37.61
N GLN A 680 15.86 -19.65 37.89
CA GLN A 680 15.22 -19.32 39.15
C GLN A 680 13.90 -18.58 38.85
N ASN A 681 12.78 -19.09 39.36
CA ASN A 681 11.44 -18.55 39.03
C ASN A 681 11.28 -17.07 39.39
N VAL A 682 11.62 -16.69 40.63
CA VAL A 682 11.58 -15.30 41.09
C VAL A 682 12.78 -15.01 41.99
N ARG A 683 13.32 -13.80 41.88
CA ARG A 683 14.35 -13.26 42.77
C ARG A 683 13.95 -11.87 43.29
N ASP A 684 13.71 -11.75 44.59
CA ASP A 684 13.31 -10.49 45.25
C ASP A 684 14.44 -9.89 46.12
N ASP A 685 15.15 -8.91 45.54
CA ASP A 685 16.14 -8.07 46.22
C ASP A 685 15.57 -6.66 46.50
N SER A 686 14.24 -6.52 46.57
CA SER A 686 13.51 -5.27 46.86
C SER A 686 13.18 -5.08 48.36
N VAL A 687 12.32 -4.11 48.69
CA VAL A 687 11.95 -3.77 50.08
C VAL A 687 10.43 -3.77 50.35
N GLN A 688 9.56 -3.67 49.34
CA GLN A 688 8.11 -3.46 49.51
C GLN A 688 7.21 -4.15 48.46
N THR A 689 7.68 -5.23 47.82
CA THR A 689 6.88 -6.02 46.87
C THR A 689 5.89 -6.95 47.58
N ILE A 690 4.72 -7.20 46.98
CA ILE A 690 3.72 -8.19 47.41
C ILE A 690 3.66 -9.32 46.38
N PHE A 691 3.71 -10.57 46.85
CA PHE A 691 3.46 -11.78 46.05
C PHE A 691 2.22 -12.50 46.59
N ASP A 692 1.26 -12.82 45.73
CA ASP A 692 0.06 -13.57 46.11
C ASP A 692 -0.57 -14.26 44.90
N TYR A 693 -1.07 -15.50 45.02
CA TYR A 693 -1.74 -16.21 43.92
C TYR A 693 -0.89 -16.40 42.66
N ASN A 694 0.41 -16.69 42.76
CA ASN A 694 1.22 -17.07 41.59
C ASN A 694 1.52 -18.58 41.54
N TYR A 695 1.69 -19.12 40.33
CA TYR A 695 2.16 -20.50 40.12
C TYR A 695 3.69 -20.53 40.02
N TYR A 696 4.33 -21.52 40.65
CA TYR A 696 5.78 -21.75 40.61
C TYR A 696 6.09 -23.22 40.36
N SER A 697 6.88 -23.53 39.32
CA SER A 697 7.29 -24.91 38.98
C SER A 697 8.06 -25.67 40.07
N ASN A 698 8.68 -24.94 41.01
CA ASN A 698 9.41 -25.47 42.15
C ASN A 698 8.60 -25.45 43.47
N TYR A 699 7.32 -25.08 43.44
CA TYR A 699 6.45 -25.19 44.60
C TYR A 699 6.18 -26.67 44.94
N THR A 700 6.43 -27.04 46.18
CA THR A 700 6.34 -28.43 46.69
C THR A 700 5.47 -28.54 47.94
N GLY A 701 4.62 -27.53 48.17
CA GLY A 701 3.68 -27.52 49.28
C GLY A 701 2.47 -28.43 49.08
N VAL A 702 1.49 -28.28 49.95
CA VAL A 702 0.26 -29.09 49.92
C VAL A 702 -0.97 -28.20 49.77
N ASP A 703 -1.96 -28.75 49.08
CA ASP A 703 -3.33 -28.27 49.00
C ASP A 703 -4.19 -29.37 49.64
N ALA A 704 -4.58 -29.17 50.90
CA ALA A 704 -5.27 -30.18 51.71
C ALA A 704 -6.80 -29.99 51.72
N ASN A 705 -7.28 -28.83 51.27
CA ASN A 705 -8.70 -28.54 51.10
C ASN A 705 -9.19 -28.79 49.65
N ALA A 706 -8.27 -28.99 48.71
CA ALA A 706 -8.45 -29.22 47.27
C ALA A 706 -9.09 -28.04 46.52
N ASP A 707 -8.83 -26.80 46.94
CA ASP A 707 -9.31 -25.59 46.26
C ASP A 707 -8.37 -25.08 45.15
N GLY A 708 -7.20 -25.72 44.97
CA GLY A 708 -6.19 -25.34 43.99
C GLY A 708 -5.20 -24.29 44.49
N ILE A 709 -5.29 -23.87 45.75
CA ILE A 709 -4.37 -22.94 46.41
C ILE A 709 -3.55 -23.73 47.46
N GLY A 710 -2.27 -23.41 47.56
CA GLY A 710 -1.38 -24.02 48.54
C GLY A 710 -1.65 -23.54 49.98
N ASP A 711 -1.92 -24.48 50.89
CA ASP A 711 -2.01 -24.24 52.35
C ASP A 711 -0.68 -23.82 52.99
N THR A 712 0.42 -23.84 52.23
CA THR A 712 1.77 -23.46 52.68
C THR A 712 2.35 -22.36 51.82
N TRP A 713 2.78 -21.26 52.43
CA TRP A 713 3.47 -20.16 51.75
C TRP A 713 4.71 -20.62 50.97
N HIS A 714 4.97 -19.99 49.83
CA HIS A 714 6.19 -20.22 49.04
C HIS A 714 7.24 -19.15 49.39
N PRO A 715 8.46 -19.52 49.85
CA PRO A 715 9.54 -18.55 50.05
C PRO A 715 9.99 -17.98 48.72
N ILE A 716 10.12 -16.65 48.63
CA ILE A 716 10.77 -16.00 47.49
C ILE A 716 12.25 -15.82 47.80
N ASP A 717 13.09 -16.37 46.94
CA ASP A 717 14.55 -16.27 47.05
C ASP A 717 15.02 -14.82 46.85
N GLY A 718 15.93 -14.34 47.70
CA GLY A 718 16.51 -13.00 47.60
C GLY A 718 16.75 -12.32 48.95
N LEU A 719 17.19 -11.07 48.92
CA LEU A 719 17.51 -10.26 50.09
C LEU A 719 16.26 -9.74 50.82
N ALA A 720 15.10 -9.66 50.15
CA ALA A 720 13.85 -9.21 50.76
C ALA A 720 13.30 -10.20 51.80
N ASN A 721 13.63 -11.50 51.68
CA ASN A 721 13.06 -12.60 52.49
C ASN A 721 11.51 -12.64 52.42
N ASN A 722 10.97 -12.45 51.22
CA ASN A 722 9.55 -12.34 50.96
C ASN A 722 8.88 -13.72 50.80
N ASN A 723 7.56 -13.77 50.70
CA ASN A 723 6.82 -15.00 50.41
C ASN A 723 5.54 -14.73 49.62
N ASP A 724 5.16 -15.70 48.76
CA ASP A 724 3.80 -15.78 48.23
C ASP A 724 2.92 -16.50 49.26
N THR A 725 1.86 -15.84 49.71
CA THR A 725 1.00 -16.34 50.78
C THR A 725 -0.06 -17.34 50.33
N HIS A 726 -0.39 -17.38 49.04
CA HIS A 726 -1.40 -18.27 48.46
C HIS A 726 -0.90 -18.85 47.12
N PRO A 727 0.18 -19.65 47.08
CA PRO A 727 0.75 -20.15 45.83
C PRO A 727 -0.26 -21.03 45.08
N LEU A 728 -0.33 -20.92 43.75
CA LEU A 728 -1.25 -21.72 42.94
C LEU A 728 -0.68 -23.12 42.68
N MET A 729 -1.53 -24.15 42.81
CA MET A 729 -1.20 -25.54 42.46
C MET A 729 -1.13 -25.79 40.96
N TYR A 730 -1.81 -24.96 40.16
CA TYR A 730 -1.96 -25.13 38.71
C TYR A 730 -1.89 -23.78 37.98
N TYR A 731 -1.80 -23.82 36.65
CA TYR A 731 -1.85 -22.63 35.80
C TYR A 731 -3.20 -21.90 35.89
N PRO A 732 -3.22 -20.59 36.16
CA PRO A 732 -4.42 -19.74 36.08
C PRO A 732 -4.76 -19.34 34.62
N THR A 733 -4.91 -20.33 33.74
CA THR A 733 -5.28 -20.12 32.32
C THR A 733 -6.62 -20.76 32.01
N SER A 734 -7.34 -20.26 31.01
CA SER A 734 -8.49 -20.98 30.45
C SER A 734 -8.11 -22.38 29.97
N PRO A 735 -8.98 -23.39 30.14
CA PRO A 735 -8.87 -24.65 29.43
C PRO A 735 -8.83 -24.44 27.92
N THR A 736 -8.35 -25.45 27.19
CA THR A 736 -8.46 -25.51 25.72
C THR A 736 -9.18 -26.78 25.32
N TRP A 737 -9.98 -26.74 24.25
CA TRP A 737 -10.58 -27.94 23.70
C TRP A 737 -9.50 -28.90 23.18
N LEU A 738 -9.64 -30.20 23.45
CA LEU A 738 -8.81 -31.23 22.81
C LEU A 738 -9.19 -31.34 21.33
N GLU A 739 -10.50 -31.37 21.07
CA GLU A 739 -11.12 -31.20 19.77
C GLU A 739 -12.32 -30.25 19.96
N ALA A 740 -12.50 -29.27 19.07
CA ALA A 740 -13.60 -28.33 19.18
C ALA A 740 -14.96 -29.06 18.99
N PRO A 741 -16.02 -28.70 19.74
CA PRO A 741 -17.34 -29.30 19.54
C PRO A 741 -17.84 -29.18 18.09
N MET A 742 -18.40 -30.26 17.55
CA MET A 742 -18.88 -30.35 16.17
C MET A 742 -20.33 -30.81 16.12
N ASP A 743 -21.05 -30.42 15.07
CA ASP A 743 -22.43 -30.84 14.83
C ASP A 743 -22.56 -32.38 14.83
N GLN A 744 -23.62 -32.87 15.47
CA GLN A 744 -23.91 -34.30 15.62
C GLN A 744 -25.22 -34.66 14.93
N GLN A 745 -25.28 -35.87 14.38
CA GLN A 745 -26.53 -36.52 14.00
C GLN A 745 -26.91 -37.52 15.09
N ALA A 746 -28.20 -37.62 15.39
CA ALA A 746 -28.73 -38.53 16.38
C ALA A 746 -29.95 -39.25 15.82
N GLU A 747 -29.95 -40.56 16.02
CA GLU A 747 -31.00 -41.45 15.55
C GLU A 747 -32.26 -41.29 16.42
N TYR A 748 -33.43 -41.23 15.80
CA TYR A 748 -34.68 -41.06 16.53
C TYR A 748 -35.03 -42.30 17.37
N GLY A 749 -35.43 -42.09 18.62
CA GLY A 749 -35.78 -43.18 19.55
C GLY A 749 -34.60 -43.85 20.27
N GLU A 750 -33.37 -43.65 19.79
CA GLU A 750 -32.15 -44.25 20.35
C GLU A 750 -31.47 -43.39 21.45
N GLU A 751 -30.56 -44.00 22.22
CA GLU A 751 -29.75 -43.28 23.21
C GLU A 751 -28.61 -42.49 22.54
N PHE A 752 -28.63 -41.16 22.71
CA PHE A 752 -27.54 -40.29 22.27
C PHE A 752 -26.54 -40.01 23.39
N THR A 753 -25.25 -40.14 23.06
CA THR A 753 -24.14 -39.61 23.86
C THR A 753 -23.14 -38.92 22.95
N TYR A 754 -22.63 -37.76 23.38
CA TYR A 754 -21.53 -37.05 22.73
C TYR A 754 -20.49 -36.65 23.75
N SER A 755 -19.29 -37.23 23.63
CA SER A 755 -18.16 -36.96 24.51
C SER A 755 -17.30 -35.84 23.94
N ILE A 756 -17.20 -34.74 24.68
CA ILE A 756 -16.23 -33.67 24.43
C ILE A 756 -15.13 -33.72 25.49
N SER A 757 -13.98 -33.13 25.22
CA SER A 757 -12.84 -33.13 26.14
C SER A 757 -11.99 -31.89 25.99
N VAL A 758 -11.41 -31.45 27.10
CA VAL A 758 -10.39 -30.41 27.15
C VAL A 758 -8.99 -31.02 27.22
N VAL A 759 -7.98 -30.28 26.82
CA VAL A 759 -6.57 -30.66 27.01
C VAL A 759 -6.28 -30.70 28.50
N THR A 760 -5.82 -31.85 29.00
CA THR A 760 -5.39 -32.03 30.39
C THR A 760 -3.87 -32.19 30.46
N SER A 761 -3.24 -31.38 31.30
CA SER A 761 -1.83 -31.49 31.69
C SER A 761 -1.73 -31.52 33.21
N PRO A 762 -0.71 -32.15 33.83
CA PRO A 762 -0.48 -32.05 35.27
C PRO A 762 -0.34 -30.61 35.79
N LYS A 763 -0.01 -29.64 34.92
CA LYS A 763 0.05 -28.21 35.25
C LYS A 763 -1.26 -27.46 35.02
N SER A 764 -2.24 -28.05 34.31
CA SER A 764 -3.54 -27.41 34.04
C SER A 764 -4.47 -27.52 35.25
N ALA A 765 -5.19 -26.44 35.57
CA ALA A 765 -6.19 -26.47 36.63
C ALA A 765 -7.31 -27.47 36.30
N PRO A 766 -7.67 -28.39 37.23
CA PRO A 766 -8.78 -29.31 37.06
C PRO A 766 -10.09 -28.61 36.70
N ILE A 767 -10.91 -29.28 35.90
CA ILE A 767 -12.27 -28.84 35.59
C ILE A 767 -13.14 -28.99 36.85
N SER A 768 -13.84 -27.91 37.21
CA SER A 768 -14.68 -27.79 38.40
C SER A 768 -16.17 -27.90 38.06
N GLU A 769 -16.56 -27.39 36.89
CA GLU A 769 -17.96 -27.33 36.44
C GLU A 769 -18.05 -27.44 34.92
N TRP A 770 -19.06 -28.19 34.46
CA TRP A 770 -19.50 -28.21 33.07
C TRP A 770 -20.89 -27.58 32.97
N TRP A 771 -21.10 -26.74 31.96
CA TRP A 771 -22.36 -26.05 31.73
C TRP A 771 -22.84 -26.23 30.30
N ILE A 772 -24.15 -26.37 30.11
CA ILE A 772 -24.83 -26.43 28.82
C ILE A 772 -26.05 -25.50 28.83
N ASN A 773 -26.33 -24.85 27.70
CA ASN A 773 -27.36 -23.82 27.59
C ASN A 773 -28.81 -24.33 27.50
N ASP A 774 -29.04 -25.62 27.26
CA ASP A 774 -30.36 -26.23 27.07
C ASP A 774 -30.68 -27.29 28.12
N SER A 775 -31.84 -27.15 28.78
CA SER A 775 -32.32 -28.07 29.83
C SER A 775 -32.81 -29.43 29.33
N GLN A 776 -32.97 -29.63 28.02
CA GLN A 776 -33.23 -30.94 27.43
C GLN A 776 -31.98 -31.83 27.42
N PHE A 777 -30.81 -31.24 27.68
CA PHE A 777 -29.51 -31.91 27.71
C PHE A 777 -28.93 -31.85 29.12
N VAL A 778 -28.09 -32.82 29.44
CA VAL A 778 -27.21 -32.81 30.61
C VAL A 778 -25.78 -33.03 30.15
N ILE A 779 -24.84 -32.36 30.81
CA ILE A 779 -23.41 -32.62 30.65
C ILE A 779 -22.83 -33.07 31.98
N ASN A 780 -22.17 -34.23 31.99
CA ASN A 780 -21.48 -34.78 33.15
C ASN A 780 -20.07 -35.18 32.71
N ASP A 781 -19.05 -34.53 33.27
CA ASP A 781 -17.63 -34.84 33.01
C ASP A 781 -17.26 -34.90 31.50
N GLY A 782 -17.79 -33.94 30.72
CA GLY A 782 -17.59 -33.86 29.28
C GLY A 782 -18.51 -34.77 28.45
N ILE A 783 -19.33 -35.62 29.07
CA ILE A 783 -20.32 -36.45 28.36
C ILE A 783 -21.66 -35.73 28.31
N ILE A 784 -22.08 -35.35 27.10
CA ILE A 784 -23.39 -34.78 26.80
C ILE A 784 -24.37 -35.91 26.49
N SER A 785 -25.55 -35.88 27.10
CA SER A 785 -26.65 -36.81 26.82
C SER A 785 -28.01 -36.14 27.01
N TYR A 786 -29.07 -36.80 26.55
CA TYR A 786 -30.43 -36.29 26.68
C TYR A 786 -30.98 -36.49 28.09
N ALA A 787 -31.56 -35.43 28.67
CA ALA A 787 -32.32 -35.49 29.92
C ALA A 787 -33.76 -35.98 29.72
N LEU A 788 -34.29 -35.82 28.50
CA LEU A 788 -35.64 -36.18 28.06
C LEU A 788 -35.56 -36.62 26.59
N ALA A 789 -36.45 -37.52 26.15
CA ALA A 789 -36.53 -37.92 24.75
C ALA A 789 -36.73 -36.69 23.84
N LEU A 790 -35.89 -36.56 22.81
CA LEU A 790 -35.97 -35.47 21.83
C LEU A 790 -36.98 -35.80 20.73
N GLY A 791 -37.49 -34.76 20.09
CA GLY A 791 -38.25 -34.87 18.84
C GLY A 791 -37.38 -34.53 17.64
N PHE A 792 -37.92 -34.69 16.44
CA PHE A 792 -37.25 -34.26 15.21
C PHE A 792 -36.91 -32.78 15.23
N GLY A 793 -35.68 -32.44 14.84
CA GLY A 793 -35.23 -31.04 14.73
C GLY A 793 -33.74 -30.85 15.00
N GLY A 794 -33.27 -29.62 14.80
CA GLY A 794 -31.93 -29.17 15.15
C GLY A 794 -31.93 -28.42 16.48
N TYR A 795 -31.07 -28.85 17.41
CA TYR A 795 -30.90 -28.29 18.74
C TYR A 795 -29.55 -27.57 18.81
N PRO A 796 -29.51 -26.22 18.75
CA PRO A 796 -28.27 -25.44 18.81
C PRO A 796 -27.81 -25.26 20.26
N LEU A 797 -26.62 -25.78 20.57
CA LEU A 797 -26.07 -25.87 21.92
C LEU A 797 -24.82 -25.00 22.07
N GLU A 798 -24.68 -24.38 23.25
CA GLU A 798 -23.44 -23.82 23.76
C GLU A 798 -23.03 -24.64 24.98
N VAL A 799 -21.77 -25.05 25.03
CA VAL A 799 -21.17 -25.81 26.14
C VAL A 799 -19.93 -25.11 26.67
N ARG A 800 -19.76 -25.12 28.00
CA ARG A 800 -18.60 -24.53 28.68
C ARG A 800 -17.99 -25.48 29.68
N ALA A 801 -16.67 -25.44 29.79
CA ALA A 801 -15.90 -26.13 30.84
C ALA A 801 -15.16 -25.09 31.68
N TYR A 802 -15.49 -25.00 32.97
CA TYR A 802 -14.86 -24.09 33.94
C TYR A 802 -13.80 -24.85 34.75
N ASN A 803 -12.65 -24.24 35.02
CA ASN A 803 -11.65 -24.77 35.95
C ASN A 803 -11.85 -24.29 37.38
N LEU A 804 -11.10 -24.84 38.34
CA LEU A 804 -11.17 -24.47 39.76
C LEU A 804 -10.98 -22.97 40.05
N TYR A 805 -10.26 -22.24 39.18
CA TYR A 805 -10.06 -20.79 39.30
C TYR A 805 -11.14 -19.95 38.56
N GLY A 806 -12.15 -20.59 37.96
CA GLY A 806 -13.26 -19.93 37.27
C GLY A 806 -12.99 -19.52 35.82
N TYR A 807 -11.82 -19.81 35.25
CA TYR A 807 -11.58 -19.64 33.82
C TYR A 807 -12.30 -20.72 33.03
N TYR A 808 -12.75 -20.40 31.82
CA TYR A 808 -13.49 -21.34 30.98
C TYR A 808 -13.16 -21.25 29.50
N VAL A 809 -13.47 -22.35 28.81
CA VAL A 809 -13.57 -22.41 27.35
C VAL A 809 -15.04 -22.60 26.96
N SER A 810 -15.45 -22.04 25.83
CA SER A 810 -16.79 -22.23 25.25
C SER A 810 -16.71 -22.87 23.86
N GLY A 811 -17.73 -23.60 23.47
CA GLY A 811 -17.90 -24.16 22.13
C GLY A 811 -19.38 -24.31 21.79
N THR A 812 -19.70 -24.27 20.50
CA THR A 812 -21.08 -24.31 19.99
C THR A 812 -21.22 -25.36 18.90
N PHE A 813 -22.31 -26.12 18.94
CA PHE A 813 -22.61 -27.16 17.96
C PHE A 813 -24.12 -27.44 17.89
N THR A 814 -24.58 -28.13 16.86
CA THR A 814 -25.99 -28.51 16.66
C THR A 814 -26.15 -30.01 16.75
N VAL A 815 -27.12 -30.49 17.55
CA VAL A 815 -27.57 -31.88 17.48
C VAL A 815 -28.80 -31.94 16.58
N THR A 816 -28.72 -32.68 15.48
CA THR A 816 -29.85 -32.93 14.58
C THR A 816 -30.43 -34.30 14.88
N VAL A 817 -31.71 -34.35 15.26
CA VAL A 817 -32.44 -35.61 15.50
C VAL A 817 -33.26 -35.94 14.26
N ALA A 818 -33.00 -37.11 13.68
CA ALA A 818 -33.67 -37.66 12.49
C ALA A 818 -33.74 -39.19 12.60
N ASP A 819 -34.72 -39.79 11.91
CA ASP A 819 -34.74 -41.23 11.68
C ASP A 819 -34.07 -41.52 10.32
N THR A 820 -33.08 -42.40 10.34
CA THR A 820 -32.25 -42.79 9.18
C THR A 820 -32.13 -44.31 9.02
N VAL A 821 -32.71 -45.07 9.94
CA VAL A 821 -32.74 -46.53 9.92
C VAL A 821 -34.00 -47.00 9.20
N ALA A 822 -33.87 -48.04 8.37
CA ALA A 822 -35.03 -48.62 7.69
C ALA A 822 -35.67 -49.75 8.54
N PRO A 823 -36.99 -49.97 8.40
CA PRO A 823 -37.71 -50.98 9.19
C PRO A 823 -37.07 -52.36 9.14
N THR A 824 -36.89 -52.99 10.29
CA THR A 824 -36.40 -54.37 10.36
C THR A 824 -37.54 -55.34 10.11
N ILE A 825 -37.42 -56.22 9.10
CA ILE A 825 -38.48 -57.18 8.73
C ILE A 825 -38.07 -58.61 9.10
N ILE A 826 -38.97 -59.34 9.75
CA ILE A 826 -38.91 -60.78 9.98
C ILE A 826 -40.04 -61.43 9.17
N GLY A 827 -39.68 -61.99 8.02
CA GLY A 827 -40.58 -62.78 7.16
C GLY A 827 -40.47 -64.30 7.37
N PRO A 828 -41.41 -65.09 6.83
CA PRO A 828 -41.33 -66.55 6.81
C PRO A 828 -40.58 -67.08 5.57
N ASP A 829 -40.01 -68.27 5.66
CA ASP A 829 -39.41 -68.96 4.50
C ASP A 829 -40.45 -69.29 3.40
N ASP A 830 -39.98 -69.40 2.16
CA ASP A 830 -40.72 -69.96 1.02
C ASP A 830 -41.34 -71.33 1.36
N PHE A 831 -42.59 -71.58 0.90
CA PHE A 831 -43.27 -72.84 1.17
C PHE A 831 -44.19 -73.31 0.05
N ASP A 832 -44.44 -74.63 0.00
CA ASP A 832 -45.40 -75.23 -0.93
C ASP A 832 -46.67 -75.77 -0.26
N TYR A 833 -47.74 -75.85 -1.05
CA TYR A 833 -49.00 -76.46 -0.64
C TYR A 833 -49.79 -77.03 -1.83
N ILE A 834 -50.74 -77.93 -1.56
CA ILE A 834 -51.55 -78.58 -2.60
C ILE A 834 -52.78 -77.73 -2.93
N VAL A 835 -53.05 -77.52 -4.23
CA VAL A 835 -54.18 -76.70 -4.70
C VAL A 835 -55.50 -77.09 -4.03
N GLY A 836 -56.21 -76.09 -3.50
CA GLY A 836 -57.47 -76.27 -2.77
C GLY A 836 -57.34 -76.53 -1.26
N GLN A 837 -56.12 -76.61 -0.70
CA GLN A 837 -55.94 -76.43 0.75
C GLN A 837 -56.32 -75.00 1.17
N VAL A 838 -56.84 -74.86 2.39
CA VAL A 838 -57.27 -73.60 3.00
C VAL A 838 -56.68 -73.44 4.40
N GLY A 839 -56.63 -72.21 4.90
CA GLY A 839 -56.02 -71.84 6.17
C GLY A 839 -54.51 -71.63 6.11
N ARG A 840 -53.94 -71.32 4.94
CA ARG A 840 -52.53 -70.95 4.78
C ARG A 840 -52.37 -69.43 4.80
N TRP A 841 -51.35 -68.96 5.50
CA TRP A 841 -51.09 -67.53 5.73
C TRP A 841 -49.58 -67.24 5.63
N ILE A 842 -49.24 -66.06 5.13
CA ILE A 842 -47.93 -65.43 5.31
C ILE A 842 -48.08 -64.42 6.47
N THR A 843 -47.05 -64.34 7.32
CA THR A 843 -46.99 -63.40 8.45
C THR A 843 -45.63 -62.72 8.45
N TRP A 844 -45.62 -61.41 8.29
CA TRP A 844 -44.44 -60.56 8.47
C TRP A 844 -44.55 -59.83 9.80
N ILE A 845 -43.41 -59.65 10.48
CA ILE A 845 -43.26 -58.75 11.62
C ILE A 845 -42.31 -57.65 11.19
N ALA A 846 -42.67 -56.39 11.40
CA ALA A 846 -41.76 -55.26 11.25
C ALA A 846 -41.51 -54.58 12.59
N GLU A 847 -40.30 -54.09 12.82
CA GLU A 847 -39.89 -53.30 13.99
C GLU A 847 -39.15 -52.02 13.54
N ASP A 848 -39.51 -50.87 14.10
CA ASP A 848 -38.99 -49.53 13.76
C ASP A 848 -39.36 -48.49 14.85
N HIS A 849 -38.71 -47.32 14.88
CA HIS A 849 -38.97 -46.25 15.84
C HIS A 849 -39.90 -45.12 15.32
N ASP A 850 -40.08 -44.97 14.01
CA ASP A 850 -41.00 -44.03 13.34
C ASP A 850 -41.95 -44.75 12.35
N PRO A 851 -42.73 -45.79 12.75
CA PRO A 851 -43.51 -46.59 11.82
C PRO A 851 -44.62 -45.81 11.09
N ALA A 852 -44.78 -46.02 9.77
CA ALA A 852 -45.82 -45.34 8.97
C ALA A 852 -46.72 -46.25 8.11
N SER A 853 -46.19 -46.94 7.08
CA SER A 853 -47.04 -47.70 6.13
C SER A 853 -46.41 -48.97 5.57
N TYR A 854 -47.25 -49.85 5.03
CA TYR A 854 -46.82 -51.04 4.30
C TYR A 854 -47.68 -51.29 3.05
N SER A 855 -47.10 -52.01 2.09
CA SER A 855 -47.82 -52.55 0.92
C SER A 855 -47.34 -53.96 0.57
N VAL A 856 -48.26 -54.81 0.11
CA VAL A 856 -48.00 -56.18 -0.32
C VAL A 856 -48.47 -56.33 -1.77
N THR A 857 -47.59 -56.85 -2.61
CA THR A 857 -47.92 -57.23 -3.99
C THR A 857 -47.91 -58.75 -4.15
N LEU A 858 -48.77 -59.26 -5.05
CA LEU A 858 -48.78 -60.62 -5.56
C LEU A 858 -48.48 -60.55 -7.06
N ASP A 859 -47.40 -61.18 -7.51
CA ASP A 859 -46.92 -61.19 -8.89
C ASP A 859 -46.83 -59.78 -9.53
N GLY A 860 -46.47 -58.79 -8.70
CA GLY A 860 -46.32 -57.38 -9.10
C GLY A 860 -47.61 -56.54 -9.09
N ILE A 861 -48.73 -57.07 -8.60
CA ILE A 861 -49.99 -56.33 -8.41
C ILE A 861 -50.26 -56.16 -6.92
N GLU A 862 -50.53 -54.93 -6.45
CA GLU A 862 -50.88 -54.67 -5.05
C GLU A 862 -52.17 -55.42 -4.64
N VAL A 863 -52.08 -56.16 -3.53
CA VAL A 863 -53.19 -56.96 -2.96
C VAL A 863 -53.56 -56.53 -1.54
N MET A 864 -52.67 -55.80 -0.84
CA MET A 864 -52.91 -55.27 0.50
C MET A 864 -52.03 -54.04 0.73
N SER A 865 -52.54 -53.05 1.45
CA SER A 865 -51.77 -51.91 1.94
C SER A 865 -52.43 -51.33 3.19
N GLY A 866 -51.65 -50.62 4.01
CA GLY A 866 -52.15 -50.06 5.26
C GLY A 866 -51.12 -49.19 5.98
N ALA A 867 -51.56 -48.56 7.06
CA ALA A 867 -50.64 -47.98 8.05
C ALA A 867 -50.18 -49.07 9.02
N TRP A 868 -48.95 -48.97 9.52
CA TRP A 868 -48.50 -49.66 10.73
C TRP A 868 -48.05 -48.60 11.73
N ASN A 869 -48.42 -48.74 13.00
CA ASN A 869 -48.44 -47.64 13.97
C ASN A 869 -47.86 -48.02 15.34
N SER A 870 -47.25 -49.20 15.47
CA SER A 870 -46.51 -49.61 16.66
C SER A 870 -45.10 -50.04 16.29
N THR A 871 -44.15 -49.81 17.21
CA THR A 871 -42.72 -50.12 17.02
C THR A 871 -42.41 -51.61 16.81
N ALA A 872 -43.44 -52.47 16.94
CA ALA A 872 -43.48 -53.81 16.40
C ALA A 872 -44.93 -54.07 15.90
N GLU A 873 -45.13 -54.48 14.64
CA GLU A 873 -46.48 -54.81 14.11
C GLU A 873 -46.46 -56.04 13.19
N ASN A 874 -47.53 -56.84 13.25
CA ASN A 874 -47.68 -58.08 12.48
C ASN A 874 -48.63 -57.89 11.29
N VAL A 875 -48.11 -57.97 10.06
CA VAL A 875 -48.90 -57.96 8.82
C VAL A 875 -49.13 -59.40 8.37
N THR A 876 -50.39 -59.77 8.07
CA THR A 876 -50.74 -61.14 7.65
C THR A 876 -51.63 -61.17 6.43
N ILE A 877 -51.37 -62.09 5.50
CA ILE A 877 -52.19 -62.29 4.29
C ILE A 877 -52.48 -63.77 4.09
N SER A 878 -53.72 -64.11 3.73
CA SER A 878 -54.09 -65.48 3.38
C SER A 878 -53.64 -65.78 1.95
N VAL A 879 -53.07 -66.97 1.75
CA VAL A 879 -52.67 -67.46 0.43
C VAL A 879 -53.65 -68.50 -0.13
N ASP A 880 -54.85 -68.58 0.44
CA ASP A 880 -55.90 -69.52 0.03
C ASP A 880 -56.44 -69.19 -1.38
N GLY A 881 -56.66 -70.22 -2.21
CA GLY A 881 -57.33 -70.07 -3.50
C GLY A 881 -56.43 -69.70 -4.69
N LEU A 882 -55.10 -69.64 -4.50
CA LEU A 882 -54.13 -69.49 -5.57
C LEU A 882 -54.16 -70.70 -6.54
N SER A 883 -53.90 -70.44 -7.83
CA SER A 883 -53.83 -71.47 -8.88
C SER A 883 -52.52 -72.27 -8.83
N VAL A 884 -52.45 -73.44 -9.45
CA VAL A 884 -51.17 -74.21 -9.58
C VAL A 884 -50.10 -73.36 -10.28
N GLY A 885 -48.92 -73.23 -9.67
CA GLY A 885 -47.82 -72.35 -10.11
C GLY A 885 -47.03 -71.79 -8.93
N ASP A 886 -45.98 -71.03 -9.21
CA ASP A 886 -45.26 -70.22 -8.23
C ASP A 886 -45.90 -68.83 -8.17
N HIS A 887 -46.18 -68.35 -6.94
CA HIS A 887 -46.78 -67.03 -6.66
C HIS A 887 -45.81 -66.24 -5.81
N THR A 888 -45.45 -65.03 -6.25
CA THR A 888 -44.46 -64.20 -5.57
C THR A 888 -45.16 -63.11 -4.77
N PHE A 889 -45.06 -63.19 -3.44
CA PHE A 889 -45.50 -62.11 -2.55
C PHE A 889 -44.30 -61.23 -2.21
N VAL A 890 -44.42 -59.92 -2.38
CA VAL A 890 -43.42 -58.94 -1.95
C VAL A 890 -44.09 -57.95 -1.02
N ILE A 891 -43.59 -57.83 0.21
CA ILE A 891 -43.98 -56.77 1.14
C ILE A 891 -42.93 -55.65 1.14
N VAL A 892 -43.40 -54.41 1.25
CA VAL A 892 -42.59 -53.22 1.49
C VAL A 892 -43.11 -52.57 2.78
N PHE A 893 -42.23 -52.34 3.75
CA PHE A 893 -42.50 -51.45 4.88
C PHE A 893 -41.78 -50.12 4.66
N LEU A 894 -42.43 -49.04 5.09
CA LEU A 894 -41.98 -47.66 5.02
C LEU A 894 -42.20 -47.01 6.40
N ASP A 895 -41.19 -46.34 6.92
CA ASP A 895 -41.29 -45.48 8.12
C ASP A 895 -41.82 -44.06 7.77
N GLY A 896 -41.93 -43.20 8.77
CA GLY A 896 -42.46 -41.83 8.68
C GLY A 896 -41.48 -40.84 8.08
N SER A 897 -40.18 -41.15 8.14
CA SER A 897 -39.09 -40.35 7.61
C SER A 897 -38.72 -40.73 6.15
N GLY A 898 -39.26 -41.85 5.67
CA GLY A 898 -39.24 -42.32 4.29
C GLY A 898 -38.21 -43.42 3.98
N ASN A 899 -37.57 -44.03 4.99
CA ASN A 899 -36.73 -45.20 4.75
C ASN A 899 -37.63 -46.44 4.58
N ALA A 900 -37.11 -47.44 3.86
CA ALA A 900 -37.91 -48.57 3.40
C ALA A 900 -37.12 -49.87 3.38
N ASN A 901 -37.81 -50.97 3.69
CA ASN A 901 -37.26 -52.31 3.59
C ASN A 901 -38.28 -53.27 2.95
N THR A 902 -37.82 -54.40 2.42
CA THR A 902 -38.66 -55.32 1.66
C THR A 902 -38.35 -56.78 1.96
N ASP A 903 -39.39 -57.61 2.02
CA ASP A 903 -39.26 -59.07 2.07
C ASP A 903 -40.03 -59.74 0.91
N THR A 904 -39.58 -60.92 0.47
CA THR A 904 -40.16 -61.67 -0.65
C THR A 904 -40.35 -63.13 -0.28
N VAL A 905 -41.59 -63.60 -0.40
CA VAL A 905 -42.00 -64.98 -0.10
C VAL A 905 -42.59 -65.62 -1.35
N VAL A 906 -42.01 -66.73 -1.81
CA VAL A 906 -42.51 -67.52 -2.93
C VAL A 906 -43.37 -68.66 -2.40
N VAL A 907 -44.61 -68.75 -2.90
CA VAL A 907 -45.57 -69.78 -2.54
C VAL A 907 -45.85 -70.67 -3.75
N THR A 908 -45.31 -71.89 -3.75
CA THR A 908 -45.53 -72.87 -4.83
C THR A 908 -46.79 -73.68 -4.58
N VAL A 909 -47.81 -73.53 -5.43
CA VAL A 909 -49.03 -74.34 -5.39
C VAL A 909 -48.91 -75.53 -6.34
N ARG A 910 -49.04 -76.74 -5.80
CA ARG A 910 -48.81 -78.01 -6.52
C ARG A 910 -50.09 -78.83 -6.69
N LEU A 911 -50.09 -79.76 -7.64
CA LEU A 911 -51.15 -80.77 -7.78
C LEU A 911 -50.94 -81.93 -6.78
N GLU A 912 -52.02 -82.64 -6.46
CA GLU A 912 -51.96 -83.82 -5.61
C GLU A 912 -51.42 -85.04 -6.38
N ASP A 913 -50.33 -85.64 -5.89
CA ASP A 913 -49.71 -86.81 -6.52
C ASP A 913 -50.51 -88.10 -6.24
N PHE A 914 -51.29 -88.55 -7.23
CA PHE A 914 -52.03 -89.81 -7.14
C PHE A 914 -51.11 -91.04 -7.15
N THR A 915 -50.92 -91.67 -5.99
CA THR A 915 -50.27 -93.00 -5.89
C THR A 915 -51.28 -94.13 -6.17
N PRO A 916 -51.05 -95.01 -7.17
CA PRO A 916 -52.05 -96.01 -7.57
C PRO A 916 -51.90 -97.33 -6.80
N LEU A 917 -52.80 -97.60 -5.85
CA LEU A 917 -52.95 -98.93 -5.24
C LEU A 917 -54.41 -99.43 -5.21
N LEU A 918 -54.72 -100.23 -6.23
CA LEU A 918 -55.50 -101.48 -6.19
C LEU A 918 -57.05 -101.46 -6.21
N PHE A 919 -57.62 -101.58 -7.42
CA PHE A 919 -58.98 -102.07 -7.76
C PHE A 919 -58.96 -102.43 -9.28
N ILE A 920 -59.57 -103.46 -9.88
CA ILE A 920 -60.47 -104.60 -9.51
C ILE A 920 -59.88 -105.93 -10.06
N ALA A 921 -60.43 -107.09 -9.66
CA ALA A 921 -60.04 -108.45 -10.06
C ALA A 921 -60.54 -108.95 -11.45
N GLY A 922 -59.82 -109.92 -12.02
CA GLY A 922 -60.33 -110.93 -12.98
C GLY A 922 -60.17 -110.60 -14.47
N ILE A 923 -59.84 -111.53 -15.37
CA ILE A 923 -59.79 -113.01 -15.32
C ILE A 923 -58.65 -113.53 -16.21
N GLY A 924 -58.02 -114.66 -15.84
CA GLY A 924 -57.11 -115.42 -16.72
C GLY A 924 -55.89 -115.97 -15.97
N ALA A 925 -55.89 -117.15 -15.36
CA ALA A 925 -56.24 -118.45 -15.93
C ALA A 925 -55.46 -118.86 -17.21
N VAL A 926 -54.37 -118.14 -17.56
CA VAL A 926 -53.19 -118.63 -18.31
C VAL A 926 -52.00 -117.78 -17.83
N ALA A 927 -51.13 -118.19 -16.90
CA ALA A 927 -50.29 -119.37 -16.97
C ALA A 927 -49.72 -119.81 -15.59
N ILE A 928 -50.41 -120.72 -14.90
CA ILE A 928 -49.88 -121.41 -13.68
C ILE A 928 -48.78 -122.46 -14.02
N VAL A 929 -48.35 -122.55 -15.29
CA VAL A 929 -47.58 -123.70 -15.82
C VAL A 929 -46.10 -123.39 -16.11
N ALA A 930 -45.66 -122.13 -16.20
CA ALA A 930 -44.34 -121.81 -16.75
C ALA A 930 -43.15 -121.92 -15.76
N ILE A 931 -43.26 -121.37 -14.54
CA ILE A 931 -42.09 -121.22 -13.65
C ILE A 931 -41.94 -122.38 -12.66
N THR A 932 -43.03 -123.08 -12.30
CA THR A 932 -42.96 -124.33 -11.54
C THR A 932 -42.27 -125.45 -12.33
N VAL A 933 -42.26 -125.39 -13.67
CA VAL A 933 -41.47 -126.28 -14.54
C VAL A 933 -39.98 -125.95 -14.50
N ILE A 934 -39.59 -124.67 -14.33
CA ILE A 934 -38.20 -124.26 -14.17
C ILE A 934 -37.65 -124.66 -12.80
N TYR A 935 -38.46 -124.61 -11.74
CA TYR A 935 -38.04 -125.10 -10.41
C TYR A 935 -37.92 -126.64 -10.35
N LEU A 936 -38.65 -127.38 -11.19
CA LEU A 936 -38.61 -128.86 -11.24
C LEU A 936 -37.58 -129.46 -12.22
N THR A 937 -36.83 -128.64 -12.98
CA THR A 937 -35.85 -129.12 -13.98
C THR A 937 -34.38 -128.88 -13.62
N ARG A 938 -34.04 -128.32 -12.44
CA ARG A 938 -32.64 -128.05 -12.03
C ARG A 938 -32.18 -128.58 -10.66
N LYS A 939 -32.78 -129.68 -10.17
CA LYS A 939 -32.19 -130.66 -9.21
C LYS A 939 -33.12 -131.88 -9.15
N LYS A 940 -32.75 -133.12 -9.49
CA LYS A 940 -31.46 -133.80 -9.77
C LYS A 940 -31.65 -134.79 -10.93
N GLY A 941 -30.59 -135.21 -11.65
CA GLY A 941 -30.75 -136.19 -12.73
C GLY A 941 -29.54 -136.98 -13.23
N SER A 942 -28.30 -136.50 -13.10
CA SER A 942 -27.05 -137.25 -13.33
C SER A 942 -25.88 -136.40 -12.81
N GLY A 943 -24.80 -136.94 -12.24
CA GLY A 943 -24.39 -138.34 -12.17
C GLY A 943 -23.02 -138.45 -12.83
N GLU A 944 -22.02 -138.82 -12.03
CA GLU A 944 -20.56 -138.60 -12.25
C GLU A 944 -20.10 -137.16 -11.97
#